data_AF-A0A915YXL5-F1
#
_entry.id   AF-A0A915YXL5-F1
#
_cell.length_a   1.000
_cell.length_b   1.000
_cell.length_c   1.000
_cell.angle_alpha   90.00
_cell.angle_beta   90.00
_cell.angle_gamma   90.00
#
_symmetry.space_group_name_H-M   'P 1'
#
loop_
_entity.id
_entity.type
_entity.pdbx_description
1 polymer ?
#
loop_
_entity_poly.entity_id
_entity_poly.type
_entity_poly.pdbx_seq_one_letter_code
_entity_poly.pdbx_strand_id
1 'polypeptide(L)'
;MRCTEGVWMSLVNTQECIYVALDFEGLKSLERTPQEDMFLALFNTVVSNLILFKNQFTINRDISMFQKFQDGAKLFESDPKIFQARLCVIIKDVPKVDRNGITREFQSKFDQLVSKEGEDNFITRMYGNGLDIIPWPVFGDTAWFKKLSIFKTTLDKLETKYENARAFLQNTKVIMAKLKICDWGSLDENLIQIRVATLKRLFPIAVSYGIEQKDSIIEHLVNHDSGEPIDDPIINLCDCPIPNCKERCQSDDHFHAFSEVNHFCGNEHQCRELCEDKGICQVVTEPKEQEETYKGLVEETSITFTKYIQLSERLKCNKKIPPNEFKHTGKHTHKENGFHYCDTKCQFCEYYCTLPYGHTQQTHDTRHGNMTQTEFTGEDNEFEYAGYKLRVGDQGTFVLCNLFCKDLGRHRHIDYCQNAENCKLGNQGQDIQHINENVLPNPNEPKDFISHKLFWKRTGFKDPYSVQDQQEFEKCDYECPDDKHHNSDTKFCELQLFHAPLNPSSSPPINYGYISLDGHHFNCENPNAAFHIILVLDRSASMSMQDIKPIPGFLIYDDLKKKHNNRIGAVYQAVYSFMDARRNSAQITIPDSISLILFNNWASVPFEYQDLTDPKVLLNSMLQYEAWLGTNYDSAITKAGSLIEAHFDSKKTNVIIFLSDGECYIPTNQLHAICKQNKEKGSPLYLYTLPPFPQQVTLS
;
A
#
# COMPACT_ATOMS: atom_id res chain seq x y z
N MET A 1 1.16 -31.39 84.96
CA MET A 1 0.70 -30.24 84.14
C MET A 1 -0.14 -30.81 83.01
N ARG A 2 -1.40 -30.38 82.88
CA ARG A 2 -2.23 -30.68 81.70
C ARG A 2 -1.84 -29.66 80.64
N CYS A 3 -1.51 -30.11 79.42
CA CYS A 3 -0.97 -29.24 78.38
C CYS A 3 -1.93 -29.02 77.20
N THR A 4 -2.90 -29.92 76.99
CA THR A 4 -3.88 -29.86 75.90
C THR A 4 -5.28 -29.74 76.49
N GLU A 5 -6.05 -28.74 76.05
CA GLU A 5 -7.48 -28.55 76.37
C GLU A 5 -8.31 -28.71 75.10
N GLY A 6 -9.34 -29.58 75.11
CA GLY A 6 -10.19 -29.85 73.94
C GLY A 6 -9.51 -30.65 72.82
N VAL A 7 -9.68 -30.21 71.57
CA VAL A 7 -9.09 -30.84 70.37
C VAL A 7 -8.35 -29.77 69.59
N TRP A 8 -7.06 -30.00 69.36
CA TRP A 8 -6.22 -29.13 68.54
C TRP A 8 -6.03 -29.73 67.17
N MET A 9 -6.11 -28.91 66.13
CA MET A 9 -5.97 -29.33 64.75
C MET A 9 -4.77 -28.64 64.10
N SER A 10 -3.96 -29.41 63.40
CA SER A 10 -2.88 -28.93 62.54
C SER A 10 -2.97 -29.58 61.16
N LEU A 11 -2.56 -28.86 60.12
CA LEU A 11 -2.69 -29.30 58.73
C LEU A 11 -1.34 -29.25 58.02
N VAL A 12 -1.09 -30.24 57.16
CA VAL A 12 0.05 -30.27 56.25
C VAL A 12 -0.45 -30.55 54.84
N ASN A 13 -0.28 -29.58 53.95
CA ASN A 13 -0.67 -29.73 52.55
C ASN A 13 0.44 -30.45 51.76
N THR A 14 0.06 -31.48 51.01
CA THR A 14 0.92 -32.13 50.03
C THR A 14 0.36 -31.95 48.62
N GLN A 15 1.06 -32.47 47.62
CA GLN A 15 0.56 -32.44 46.23
C GLN A 15 -0.66 -33.36 46.02
N GLU A 16 -0.78 -34.43 46.80
CA GLU A 16 -1.82 -35.45 46.61
C GLU A 16 -3.01 -35.29 47.57
N CYS A 17 -2.74 -35.01 48.86
CA CYS A 17 -3.78 -34.83 49.87
C CYS A 17 -3.37 -33.84 50.97
N ILE A 18 -4.31 -33.56 51.88
CA ILE A 18 -4.05 -32.78 53.10
C ILE A 18 -4.03 -33.74 54.28
N TYR A 19 -2.91 -33.79 55.00
CA TYR A 19 -2.84 -34.50 56.28
C TYR A 19 -3.38 -33.60 57.39
N VAL A 20 -4.34 -34.13 58.14
CA VAL A 20 -4.91 -33.46 59.32
C VAL A 20 -4.46 -34.20 60.57
N ALA A 21 -3.70 -33.52 61.43
CA ALA A 21 -3.30 -34.04 62.73
C ALA A 21 -4.21 -33.45 63.81
N LEU A 22 -4.86 -34.32 64.58
CA LEU A 22 -5.72 -33.96 65.69
C LEU A 22 -5.08 -34.40 67.02
N ASP A 23 -4.73 -33.43 67.87
CA ASP A 23 -4.29 -33.69 69.25
C ASP A 23 -5.49 -33.60 70.18
N PHE A 24 -5.92 -34.76 70.67
CA PHE A 24 -7.04 -34.90 71.58
C PHE A 24 -6.56 -34.83 73.02
N GLU A 25 -7.28 -34.05 73.82
CA GLU A 25 -7.09 -34.00 75.25
C GLU A 25 -7.26 -35.39 75.91
N GLY A 26 -6.34 -35.72 76.83
CA GLY A 26 -6.32 -37.00 77.53
C GLY A 26 -7.62 -37.34 78.26
N LEU A 27 -8.02 -38.61 78.24
CA LEU A 27 -9.26 -39.13 78.82
C LEU A 27 -9.20 -39.21 80.36
N LYS A 28 -10.36 -39.19 81.04
CA LYS A 28 -10.49 -39.23 82.53
C LYS A 28 -9.87 -38.02 83.26
N SER A 29 -10.11 -36.82 82.76
CA SER A 29 -9.88 -35.62 83.58
C SER A 29 -10.89 -35.54 84.73
N LEU A 30 -10.48 -34.99 85.87
CA LEU A 30 -11.35 -34.72 87.02
C LEU A 30 -12.47 -33.72 86.72
N GLU A 31 -12.31 -32.94 85.64
CA GLU A 31 -13.17 -31.81 85.27
C GLU A 31 -14.21 -32.16 84.19
N ARG A 32 -14.19 -33.37 83.62
CA ARG A 32 -15.12 -33.78 82.54
C ARG A 32 -16.07 -34.87 82.99
N THR A 33 -17.30 -34.80 82.47
CA THR A 33 -18.32 -35.83 82.68
C THR A 33 -18.03 -37.07 81.84
N PRO A 34 -18.52 -38.26 82.25
CA PRO A 34 -18.42 -39.48 81.43
C PRO A 34 -19.03 -39.33 80.03
N GLN A 35 -20.04 -38.46 79.88
CA GLN A 35 -20.68 -38.18 78.60
C GLN A 35 -19.77 -37.36 77.67
N GLU A 36 -19.05 -36.36 78.20
CA GLU A 36 -18.08 -35.58 77.42
C GLU A 36 -16.89 -36.44 76.96
N ASP A 37 -16.39 -37.33 77.83
CA ASP A 37 -15.35 -38.30 77.47
C ASP A 37 -15.85 -39.25 76.35
N MET A 38 -17.12 -39.66 76.40
CA MET A 38 -17.76 -40.46 75.34
C MET A 38 -17.85 -39.69 74.03
N PHE A 39 -18.32 -38.44 74.04
CA PHE A 39 -18.41 -37.62 72.83
C PHE A 39 -17.05 -37.36 72.20
N LEU A 40 -16.03 -37.10 73.00
CA LEU A 40 -14.67 -36.88 72.50
C LEU A 40 -14.11 -38.14 71.82
N ALA A 41 -14.36 -39.32 72.40
CA ALA A 41 -13.95 -40.60 71.82
C ALA A 41 -14.71 -40.92 70.53
N LEU A 42 -16.02 -40.69 70.49
CA LEU A 42 -16.84 -40.86 69.29
C LEU A 42 -16.41 -39.89 68.19
N PHE A 43 -16.21 -38.61 68.52
CA PHE A 43 -15.72 -37.61 67.58
C PHE A 43 -14.37 -38.00 66.97
N ASN A 44 -13.41 -38.42 67.82
CA ASN A 44 -12.10 -38.90 67.35
C ASN A 44 -12.24 -40.07 66.37
N THR A 45 -13.10 -41.04 66.72
CA THR A 45 -13.32 -42.24 65.91
C THR A 45 -14.01 -41.93 64.58
N VAL A 46 -14.97 -41.01 64.58
CA VAL A 46 -15.68 -40.59 63.38
C VAL A 46 -14.81 -39.75 62.45
N VAL A 47 -13.97 -38.85 62.97
CA VAL A 47 -13.22 -37.92 62.10
C VAL A 47 -11.91 -38.52 61.59
N SER A 48 -11.27 -39.42 62.34
CA SER A 48 -9.92 -39.92 62.04
C SER A 48 -9.89 -41.13 61.11
N ASN A 49 -8.89 -41.20 60.23
CA ASN A 49 -8.52 -42.43 59.49
C ASN A 49 -7.59 -43.34 60.32
N LEU A 50 -6.74 -42.74 61.15
CA LEU A 50 -5.74 -43.42 61.97
C LEU A 50 -5.69 -42.77 63.36
N ILE A 51 -5.79 -43.56 64.41
CA ILE A 51 -5.79 -43.10 65.80
C ILE A 51 -4.56 -43.65 66.51
N LEU A 52 -3.75 -42.76 67.09
CA LEU A 52 -2.58 -43.12 67.88
C LEU A 52 -2.93 -43.07 69.37
N PHE A 53 -3.26 -44.22 69.95
CA PHE A 53 -3.62 -44.31 71.36
C PHE A 53 -2.38 -44.64 72.21
N LYS A 54 -1.85 -43.62 72.91
CA LYS A 54 -0.71 -43.75 73.80
C LYS A 54 -1.12 -44.39 75.14
N ASN A 55 -0.50 -45.52 75.50
CA ASN A 55 -0.70 -46.19 76.80
C ASN A 55 0.62 -46.29 77.60
N GLN A 56 0.51 -46.18 78.93
CA GLN A 56 1.60 -46.31 79.90
C GLN A 56 1.31 -47.51 80.84
N PHE A 57 1.72 -48.71 80.43
CA PHE A 57 1.82 -49.99 81.17
C PHE A 57 0.70 -50.42 82.17
N THR A 58 -0.48 -49.78 82.19
CA THR A 58 -1.57 -50.08 83.14
C THR A 58 -2.83 -50.55 82.41
N ILE A 59 -2.85 -51.84 82.09
CA ILE A 59 -3.74 -52.42 81.07
C ILE A 59 -5.22 -52.50 81.48
N ASN A 60 -5.52 -52.83 82.74
CA ASN A 60 -6.91 -53.15 83.14
C ASN A 60 -7.86 -51.95 83.18
N ARG A 61 -7.33 -50.73 83.34
CA ARG A 61 -8.16 -49.52 83.53
C ARG A 61 -8.61 -48.89 82.22
N ASP A 62 -7.91 -49.16 81.10
CA ASP A 62 -8.17 -48.52 79.81
C ASP A 62 -9.01 -49.38 78.87
N ILE A 63 -8.98 -50.70 79.03
CA ILE A 63 -9.84 -51.63 78.28
C ILE A 63 -11.34 -51.39 78.56
N SER A 64 -11.71 -51.21 79.83
CA SER A 64 -13.10 -50.89 80.22
C SER A 64 -13.64 -49.58 79.63
N MET A 65 -12.74 -48.71 79.14
CA MET A 65 -13.09 -47.45 78.54
C MET A 65 -13.60 -47.64 77.10
N PHE A 66 -12.96 -48.51 76.31
CA PHE A 66 -13.38 -48.82 74.94
C PHE A 66 -14.79 -49.43 74.90
N GLN A 67 -15.12 -50.28 75.86
CA GLN A 67 -16.47 -50.85 76.00
C GLN A 67 -17.54 -49.78 76.24
N LYS A 68 -17.25 -48.78 77.09
CA LYS A 68 -18.18 -47.65 77.32
C LYS A 68 -18.38 -46.80 76.07
N PHE A 69 -17.36 -46.68 75.24
CA PHE A 69 -17.46 -45.94 73.98
C PHE A 69 -18.24 -46.72 72.90
N GLN A 70 -18.09 -48.05 72.87
CA GLN A 70 -18.87 -48.91 71.98
C GLN A 70 -20.37 -48.81 72.24
N ASP A 71 -20.80 -48.67 73.50
CA ASP A 71 -22.21 -48.41 73.82
C ASP A 71 -22.71 -47.08 73.26
N GLY A 72 -21.85 -46.05 73.23
CA GLY A 72 -22.15 -44.79 72.54
C GLY A 72 -22.20 -44.93 71.01
N ALA A 73 -21.45 -45.87 70.43
CA ALA A 73 -21.44 -46.11 68.99
C ALA A 73 -22.75 -46.75 68.47
N LYS A 74 -23.51 -47.46 69.33
CA LYS A 74 -24.88 -47.96 69.01
C LYS A 74 -25.83 -46.84 68.59
N LEU A 75 -25.56 -45.62 69.04
CA LEU A 75 -26.37 -44.46 68.69
C LEU A 75 -26.21 -44.04 67.23
N PHE A 76 -25.26 -44.62 66.48
CA PHE A 76 -25.05 -44.35 65.05
C PHE A 76 -25.40 -45.56 64.15
N GLU A 77 -26.28 -46.46 64.61
CA GLU A 77 -26.66 -47.69 63.88
C GLU A 77 -27.23 -47.46 62.47
N SER A 78 -27.73 -46.26 62.19
CA SER A 78 -28.21 -45.84 60.87
C SER A 78 -27.10 -45.66 59.81
N ASP A 79 -25.85 -45.43 60.22
CA ASP A 79 -24.71 -45.14 59.34
C ASP A 79 -23.47 -45.99 59.68
N PRO A 80 -23.48 -47.31 59.40
CA PRO A 80 -22.40 -48.23 59.78
C PRO A 80 -21.05 -47.93 59.12
N LYS A 81 -21.03 -47.12 58.05
CA LYS A 81 -19.80 -46.70 57.35
C LYS A 81 -19.07 -45.54 58.03
N ILE A 82 -19.60 -44.95 59.10
CA ILE A 82 -19.02 -43.74 59.72
C ILE A 82 -17.72 -44.02 60.50
N PHE A 83 -17.60 -45.23 61.08
CA PHE A 83 -16.50 -45.66 61.94
C PHE A 83 -15.45 -46.50 61.18
N GLN A 84 -14.60 -45.80 60.43
CA GLN A 84 -13.55 -46.42 59.60
C GLN A 84 -12.13 -46.15 60.11
N ALA A 85 -11.95 -45.74 61.36
CA ALA A 85 -10.62 -45.47 61.88
C ALA A 85 -9.82 -46.77 62.06
N ARG A 86 -8.50 -46.72 61.84
CA ARG A 86 -7.56 -47.75 62.30
C ARG A 86 -7.00 -47.35 63.66
N LEU A 87 -7.04 -48.24 64.66
CA LEU A 87 -6.52 -47.96 66.00
C LEU A 87 -5.10 -48.50 66.16
N CYS A 88 -4.14 -47.63 66.50
CA CYS A 88 -2.77 -48.00 66.85
C CYS A 88 -2.53 -47.76 68.34
N VAL A 89 -2.44 -48.84 69.11
CA VAL A 89 -2.13 -48.78 70.54
C VAL A 89 -0.60 -48.75 70.72
N ILE A 90 -0.09 -47.60 71.14
CA ILE A 90 1.35 -47.34 71.33
C ILE A 90 1.70 -47.56 72.80
N ILE A 91 2.52 -48.57 73.07
CA ILE A 91 3.00 -48.87 74.42
C ILE A 91 4.38 -48.24 74.58
N LYS A 92 4.52 -47.27 75.49
CA LYS A 92 5.74 -46.47 75.60
C LYS A 92 6.87 -47.15 76.37
N ASP A 93 8.09 -46.70 76.07
CA ASP A 93 9.30 -46.97 76.83
C ASP A 93 9.60 -48.46 77.01
N VAL A 94 9.39 -49.25 75.95
CA VAL A 94 9.56 -50.70 75.97
C VAL A 94 11.02 -51.07 75.65
N PRO A 95 11.76 -51.67 76.61
CA PRO A 95 13.11 -52.18 76.37
C PRO A 95 13.11 -53.27 75.29
N LYS A 96 14.21 -53.42 74.56
CA LYS A 96 14.31 -54.37 73.45
C LYS A 96 13.96 -55.82 73.86
N VAL A 97 14.31 -56.20 75.08
CA VAL A 97 14.08 -57.56 75.63
C VAL A 97 12.61 -57.87 75.89
N ASP A 98 11.79 -56.86 76.20
CA ASP A 98 10.40 -57.05 76.64
C ASP A 98 9.38 -56.92 75.49
N ARG A 99 9.81 -56.42 74.32
CA ARG A 99 8.91 -56.11 73.17
C ARG A 99 7.99 -57.28 72.80
N ASN A 100 8.55 -58.48 72.69
CA ASN A 100 7.79 -59.66 72.29
C ASN A 100 6.86 -60.17 73.39
N GLY A 101 7.21 -59.98 74.66
CA GLY A 101 6.38 -60.37 75.80
C GLY A 101 5.15 -59.47 75.91
N ILE A 102 5.38 -58.16 75.87
CA ILE A 102 4.34 -57.13 75.98
C ILE A 102 3.37 -57.20 74.79
N THR A 103 3.88 -57.34 73.57
CA THR A 103 3.00 -57.44 72.39
C THR A 103 2.06 -58.64 72.51
N ARG A 104 2.58 -59.80 72.94
CA ARG A 104 1.76 -61.02 73.17
C ARG A 104 0.76 -60.84 74.30
N GLU A 105 1.14 -60.18 75.38
CA GLU A 105 0.23 -59.92 76.51
C GLU A 105 -0.94 -59.01 76.09
N PHE A 106 -0.65 -57.90 75.42
CA PHE A 106 -1.69 -56.98 74.95
C PHE A 106 -2.58 -57.65 73.89
N GLN A 107 -1.99 -58.37 72.93
CA GLN A 107 -2.76 -59.09 71.92
C GLN A 107 -3.69 -60.12 72.56
N SER A 108 -3.18 -60.94 73.49
CA SER A 108 -4.00 -61.94 74.19
C SER A 108 -5.17 -61.33 74.96
N LYS A 109 -5.01 -60.13 75.52
CA LYS A 109 -6.10 -59.44 76.23
C LYS A 109 -7.16 -58.89 75.28
N PHE A 110 -6.76 -58.35 74.13
CA PHE A 110 -7.70 -57.94 73.09
C PHE A 110 -8.43 -59.14 72.49
N ASP A 111 -7.73 -60.23 72.22
CA ASP A 111 -8.33 -61.48 71.70
C ASP A 111 -9.36 -62.05 72.68
N GLN A 112 -9.08 -62.02 73.98
CA GLN A 112 -10.05 -62.44 75.01
C GLN A 112 -11.33 -61.58 75.00
N LEU A 113 -11.22 -60.27 74.82
CA LEU A 113 -12.38 -59.38 74.74
C LEU A 113 -13.19 -59.60 73.47
N VAL A 114 -12.50 -59.68 72.33
CA VAL A 114 -13.12 -59.99 71.04
C VAL A 114 -13.84 -61.33 71.11
N SER A 115 -13.24 -62.35 71.72
CA SER A 115 -13.88 -63.66 71.91
C SER A 115 -15.11 -63.63 72.82
N LYS A 116 -15.15 -62.70 73.79
CA LYS A 116 -16.28 -62.51 74.71
C LYS A 116 -17.43 -61.75 74.04
N GLU A 117 -17.13 -60.81 73.15
CA GLU A 117 -18.09 -59.91 72.50
C GLU A 117 -18.58 -60.44 71.13
N GLY A 118 -17.87 -61.38 70.51
CA GLY A 118 -18.27 -62.01 69.25
C GLY A 118 -17.96 -61.17 67.99
N GLU A 119 -18.73 -61.37 66.92
CA GLU A 119 -18.54 -60.68 65.62
C GLU A 119 -18.75 -59.15 65.72
N ASP A 120 -19.42 -58.70 66.77
CA ASP A 120 -19.91 -57.34 66.95
C ASP A 120 -19.20 -56.59 68.09
N ASN A 121 -17.90 -56.84 68.21
CA ASN A 121 -17.03 -56.28 69.23
C ASN A 121 -16.66 -54.81 68.96
N PHE A 122 -16.03 -54.16 69.94
CA PHE A 122 -15.67 -52.75 69.80
C PHE A 122 -14.71 -52.46 68.62
N ILE A 123 -13.87 -53.42 68.20
CA ILE A 123 -12.95 -53.24 67.07
C ILE A 123 -13.74 -53.19 65.77
N THR A 124 -14.63 -54.15 65.53
CA THR A 124 -15.43 -54.17 64.29
C THR A 124 -16.43 -53.02 64.23
N ARG A 125 -16.96 -52.57 65.38
CA ARG A 125 -17.91 -51.44 65.45
C ARG A 125 -17.27 -50.06 65.35
N MET A 126 -16.15 -49.83 66.03
CA MET A 126 -15.54 -48.50 66.11
C MET A 126 -14.30 -48.33 65.20
N TYR A 127 -13.59 -49.42 64.94
CA TYR A 127 -12.29 -49.40 64.26
C TYR A 127 -12.30 -50.35 63.06
N GLY A 128 -13.21 -50.11 62.10
CA GLY A 128 -13.44 -50.99 60.95
C GLY A 128 -12.20 -51.28 60.09
N ASN A 129 -11.16 -50.43 60.17
CA ASN A 129 -9.89 -50.61 59.46
C ASN A 129 -8.82 -51.38 60.27
N GLY A 130 -9.15 -51.89 61.46
CA GLY A 130 -8.32 -52.81 62.25
C GLY A 130 -7.60 -52.17 63.45
N LEU A 131 -6.86 -53.02 64.17
CA LEU A 131 -6.11 -52.71 65.40
C LEU A 131 -4.65 -53.14 65.27
N ASP A 132 -3.71 -52.24 65.59
CA ASP A 132 -2.28 -52.55 65.72
C ASP A 132 -1.78 -52.28 67.14
N ILE A 133 -0.94 -53.17 67.66
CA ILE A 133 -0.26 -53.00 68.95
C ILE A 133 1.22 -52.78 68.70
N ILE A 134 1.71 -51.58 69.04
CA ILE A 134 3.06 -51.15 68.67
C ILE A 134 3.88 -50.90 69.94
N PRO A 135 4.84 -51.79 70.29
CA PRO A 135 5.77 -51.55 71.38
C PRO A 135 6.77 -50.47 70.96
N TRP A 136 6.70 -49.30 71.60
CA TRP A 136 7.54 -48.16 71.28
C TRP A 136 8.85 -48.20 72.08
N PRO A 137 10.03 -48.04 71.44
CA PRO A 137 11.32 -48.04 72.11
C PRO A 137 11.42 -46.96 73.20
N VAL A 138 12.41 -47.10 74.08
CA VAL A 138 12.75 -46.08 75.07
C VAL A 138 13.19 -44.79 74.37
N PHE A 139 12.69 -43.65 74.85
CA PHE A 139 13.05 -42.34 74.32
C PHE A 139 14.58 -42.12 74.39
N GLY A 140 15.18 -41.68 73.27
CA GLY A 140 16.63 -41.50 73.13
C GLY A 140 17.34 -42.63 72.35
N ASP A 141 16.73 -43.80 72.17
CA ASP A 141 17.26 -44.84 71.27
C ASP A 141 17.03 -44.43 69.79
N THR A 142 18.03 -44.62 68.93
CA THR A 142 17.88 -44.44 67.47
C THR A 142 16.71 -45.24 66.89
N ALA A 143 16.39 -46.40 67.47
CA ALA A 143 15.23 -47.22 67.07
C ALA A 143 13.88 -46.51 67.32
N TRP A 144 13.84 -45.58 68.28
CA TRP A 144 12.66 -44.75 68.56
C TRP A 144 12.26 -43.94 67.34
N PHE A 145 13.23 -43.21 66.75
CA PHE A 145 12.99 -42.33 65.60
C PHE A 145 12.73 -43.13 64.33
N LYS A 146 13.49 -44.22 64.10
CA LYS A 146 13.30 -45.08 62.90
C LYS A 146 11.88 -45.64 62.80
N LYS A 147 11.22 -45.92 63.92
CA LYS A 147 9.86 -46.46 63.94
C LYS A 147 8.77 -45.48 63.50
N LEU A 148 9.03 -44.17 63.45
CA LEU A 148 8.06 -43.20 62.91
C LEU A 148 7.69 -43.48 61.45
N SER A 149 8.61 -44.09 60.68
CA SER A 149 8.37 -44.50 59.29
C SER A 149 7.19 -45.48 59.12
N ILE A 150 6.83 -46.22 60.17
CA ILE A 150 5.68 -47.13 60.16
C ILE A 150 4.39 -46.35 59.96
N PHE A 151 4.22 -45.21 60.65
CA PHE A 151 3.02 -44.39 60.52
C PHE A 151 2.93 -43.75 59.15
N LYS A 152 4.05 -43.27 58.59
CA LYS A 152 4.07 -42.80 57.20
C LYS A 152 3.61 -43.90 56.23
N THR A 153 4.23 -45.09 56.30
CA THR A 153 3.89 -46.22 55.43
C THR A 153 2.43 -46.65 55.58
N THR A 154 1.86 -46.52 56.78
CA THR A 154 0.46 -46.84 57.06
C THR A 154 -0.46 -45.79 56.46
N LEU A 155 -0.16 -44.51 56.67
CA LEU A 155 -0.94 -43.39 56.11
C LEU A 155 -0.92 -43.38 54.58
N ASP A 156 0.22 -43.65 53.95
CA ASP A 156 0.37 -43.71 52.49
C ASP A 156 -0.46 -44.84 51.84
N LYS A 157 -0.91 -45.84 52.62
CA LYS A 157 -1.76 -46.95 52.15
C LYS A 157 -3.26 -46.72 52.38
N LEU A 158 -3.63 -45.72 53.18
CA LEU A 158 -5.03 -45.44 53.49
C LEU A 158 -5.61 -44.50 52.43
N GLU A 159 -6.82 -44.80 51.97
CA GLU A 159 -7.57 -43.89 51.11
C GLU A 159 -8.01 -42.64 51.90
N THR A 160 -8.14 -41.51 51.20
CA THR A 160 -8.62 -40.26 51.78
C THR A 160 -10.08 -40.42 52.20
N LYS A 161 -10.43 -39.98 53.41
CA LYS A 161 -11.81 -40.08 53.93
C LYS A 161 -12.77 -39.07 53.30
N TYR A 162 -12.25 -37.92 52.88
CA TYR A 162 -13.02 -36.84 52.29
C TYR A 162 -12.40 -36.45 50.96
N GLU A 163 -13.25 -36.16 49.98
CA GLU A 163 -12.84 -35.74 48.64
C GLU A 163 -12.06 -34.42 48.67
N ASN A 164 -12.49 -33.47 49.49
CA ASN A 164 -11.85 -32.16 49.60
C ASN A 164 -11.98 -31.56 51.02
N ALA A 165 -11.22 -30.48 51.28
CA ALA A 165 -11.20 -29.81 52.58
C ALA A 165 -12.55 -29.19 52.98
N ARG A 166 -13.37 -28.77 52.00
CA ARG A 166 -14.71 -28.19 52.23
C ARG A 166 -15.66 -29.26 52.78
N ALA A 167 -15.65 -30.44 52.17
CA ALA A 167 -16.39 -31.60 52.64
C ALA A 167 -15.93 -32.00 54.06
N PHE A 168 -14.62 -32.10 54.31
CA PHE A 168 -14.07 -32.38 55.65
C PHE A 168 -14.59 -31.38 56.70
N LEU A 169 -14.51 -30.09 56.42
CA LEU A 169 -14.93 -29.04 57.35
C LEU A 169 -16.43 -29.09 57.63
N GLN A 170 -17.26 -29.23 56.59
CA GLN A 170 -18.71 -29.29 56.74
C GLN A 170 -19.13 -30.53 57.54
N ASN A 171 -18.59 -31.70 57.20
CA ASN A 171 -18.84 -32.94 57.92
C ASN A 171 -18.44 -32.81 59.39
N THR A 172 -17.23 -32.32 59.66
CA THR A 172 -16.72 -32.13 61.03
C THR A 172 -17.66 -31.23 61.84
N LYS A 173 -18.10 -30.09 61.27
CA LYS A 173 -19.05 -29.18 61.94
C LYS A 173 -20.39 -29.85 62.23
N VAL A 174 -20.94 -30.59 61.27
CA VAL A 174 -22.22 -31.29 61.45
C VAL A 174 -22.09 -32.38 62.50
N ILE A 175 -21.02 -33.17 62.49
CA ILE A 175 -20.74 -34.20 63.49
C ILE A 175 -20.63 -33.56 64.89
N MET A 176 -19.88 -32.47 65.04
CA MET A 176 -19.77 -31.75 66.32
C MET A 176 -21.13 -31.25 66.80
N ALA A 177 -21.95 -30.67 65.92
CA ALA A 177 -23.28 -30.20 66.24
C ALA A 177 -24.19 -31.36 66.67
N LYS A 178 -24.20 -32.46 65.92
CA LYS A 178 -24.98 -33.68 66.22
C LYS A 178 -24.60 -34.25 67.58
N LEU A 179 -23.31 -34.40 67.88
CA LEU A 179 -22.84 -34.85 69.19
C LEU A 179 -23.29 -33.91 70.31
N LYS A 180 -23.19 -32.59 70.09
CA LYS A 180 -23.57 -31.59 71.10
C LYS A 180 -25.06 -31.61 71.43
N ILE A 181 -25.93 -31.81 70.42
CA ILE A 181 -27.38 -31.85 70.60
C ILE A 181 -27.94 -33.27 70.80
N CYS A 182 -27.07 -34.28 70.82
CA CYS A 182 -27.44 -35.70 70.89
C CYS A 182 -28.38 -36.14 69.74
N ASP A 183 -28.13 -35.65 68.52
CA ASP A 183 -28.86 -36.06 67.32
C ASP A 183 -28.18 -37.29 66.67
N TRP A 184 -28.92 -38.38 66.64
CA TRP A 184 -28.52 -39.71 66.18
C TRP A 184 -29.12 -40.08 64.82
N GLY A 185 -29.80 -39.15 64.13
CA GLY A 185 -30.30 -39.34 62.77
C GLY A 185 -29.17 -39.47 61.74
N SER A 186 -29.50 -39.78 60.48
CA SER A 186 -28.50 -39.95 59.42
C SER A 186 -27.66 -38.67 59.21
N LEU A 187 -26.35 -38.84 59.03
CA LEU A 187 -25.45 -37.73 58.70
C LEU A 187 -25.71 -37.22 57.28
N ASP A 188 -25.93 -38.15 56.34
CA ASP A 188 -26.14 -37.84 54.92
C ASP A 188 -27.43 -37.03 54.69
N GLU A 189 -28.52 -37.38 55.37
CA GLU A 189 -29.78 -36.63 55.30
C GLU A 189 -29.61 -35.17 55.78
N ASN A 190 -28.91 -34.97 56.91
CA ASN A 190 -28.63 -33.64 57.43
C ASN A 190 -27.77 -32.81 56.45
N LEU A 191 -26.77 -33.43 55.83
CA LEU A 191 -25.95 -32.76 54.81
C LEU A 191 -26.77 -32.34 53.59
N ILE A 192 -27.67 -33.19 53.10
CA ILE A 192 -28.59 -32.88 51.99
C ILE A 192 -29.51 -31.72 52.35
N GLN A 193 -30.10 -31.73 53.55
CA GLN A 193 -30.99 -30.65 54.01
C GLN A 193 -30.25 -29.30 54.08
N ILE A 194 -29.01 -29.29 54.57
CA ILE A 194 -28.16 -28.09 54.62
C ILE A 194 -27.89 -27.58 53.20
N ARG A 195 -27.57 -28.46 52.24
CA ARG A 195 -27.36 -28.06 50.84
C ARG A 195 -28.62 -27.43 50.24
N VAL A 196 -29.77 -28.08 50.39
CA VAL A 196 -31.06 -27.58 49.87
C VAL A 196 -31.43 -26.23 50.48
N ALA A 197 -31.25 -26.04 51.78
CA ALA A 197 -31.51 -24.77 52.45
C ALA A 197 -30.59 -23.65 51.94
N THR A 198 -29.31 -23.96 51.72
CA THR A 198 -28.33 -23.01 51.17
C THR A 198 -28.71 -22.58 49.76
N LEU A 199 -29.01 -23.53 48.88
CA LEU A 199 -29.41 -23.24 47.49
C LEU A 199 -30.71 -22.43 47.43
N LYS A 200 -31.72 -22.77 48.25
CA LYS A 200 -32.98 -22.00 48.32
C LYS A 200 -32.76 -20.55 48.75
N ARG A 201 -31.83 -20.31 49.68
CA ARG A 201 -31.49 -18.95 50.13
C ARG A 201 -30.84 -18.14 49.01
N LEU A 202 -29.96 -18.76 48.23
CA LEU A 202 -29.17 -18.09 47.18
C LEU A 202 -29.96 -17.89 45.88
N PHE A 203 -30.93 -18.77 45.59
CA PHE A 203 -31.65 -18.80 44.32
C PHE A 203 -32.20 -17.45 43.84
N PRO A 204 -32.89 -16.63 44.67
CA PRO A 204 -33.42 -15.35 44.19
C PRO A 204 -32.34 -14.36 43.76
N ILE A 205 -31.20 -14.33 44.48
CA ILE A 205 -30.09 -13.42 44.20
C ILE A 205 -29.33 -13.89 42.96
N ALA A 206 -29.05 -15.20 42.88
CA ALA A 206 -28.37 -15.80 41.74
C ALA A 206 -29.13 -15.55 40.43
N VAL A 207 -30.45 -15.75 40.41
CA VAL A 207 -31.28 -15.51 39.22
C VAL A 207 -31.38 -14.02 38.88
N SER A 208 -31.45 -13.14 39.87
CA SER A 208 -31.63 -11.70 39.62
C SER A 208 -30.35 -10.99 39.20
N TYR A 209 -29.19 -11.45 39.67
CA TYR A 209 -27.94 -10.71 39.57
C TYR A 209 -26.76 -11.53 39.04
N GLY A 210 -26.89 -12.84 38.86
CA GLY A 210 -25.78 -13.71 38.43
C GLY A 210 -24.64 -13.82 39.46
N ILE A 211 -24.92 -13.58 40.74
CA ILE A 211 -23.95 -13.55 41.85
C ILE A 211 -24.56 -14.17 43.11
N GLU A 212 -23.74 -14.56 44.09
CA GLU A 212 -24.24 -15.21 45.32
C GLU A 212 -24.70 -14.21 46.39
N GLN A 213 -24.06 -13.03 46.44
CA GLN A 213 -24.35 -12.03 47.47
C GLN A 213 -24.06 -10.61 46.98
N LYS A 214 -24.90 -9.65 47.39
CA LYS A 214 -24.83 -8.23 47.05
C LYS A 214 -24.29 -7.41 48.24
N ASP A 215 -23.10 -7.78 48.73
CA ASP A 215 -22.38 -6.99 49.74
C ASP A 215 -21.24 -6.19 49.08
N SER A 216 -20.42 -5.50 49.88
CA SER A 216 -19.27 -4.69 49.41
C SER A 216 -18.23 -5.48 48.58
N ILE A 217 -18.36 -6.81 48.50
CA ILE A 217 -17.54 -7.71 47.70
C ILE A 217 -18.50 -8.54 46.85
N ILE A 218 -18.33 -8.48 45.53
CA ILE A 218 -19.11 -9.28 44.58
C ILE A 218 -18.60 -10.73 44.65
N GLU A 219 -19.41 -11.64 45.17
CA GLU A 219 -19.11 -13.07 45.15
C GLU A 219 -19.72 -13.73 43.91
N HIS A 220 -18.86 -14.27 43.04
CA HIS A 220 -19.27 -15.02 41.85
C HIS A 220 -19.96 -16.34 42.21
N LEU A 221 -20.77 -16.86 41.29
CA LEU A 221 -21.38 -18.18 41.43
C LEU A 221 -20.31 -19.27 41.51
N VAL A 222 -20.35 -20.09 42.55
CA VAL A 222 -19.46 -21.24 42.71
C VAL A 222 -20.26 -22.53 42.89
N ASN A 223 -19.65 -23.64 42.49
CA ASN A 223 -20.12 -24.96 42.87
C ASN A 223 -19.87 -25.13 44.38
N HIS A 224 -20.92 -25.28 45.19
CA HIS A 224 -20.76 -25.39 46.66
C HIS A 224 -20.17 -26.72 47.14
N ASP A 225 -20.07 -27.74 46.29
CA ASP A 225 -19.43 -29.02 46.64
C ASP A 225 -17.92 -28.98 46.38
N SER A 226 -17.48 -28.40 45.26
CA SER A 226 -16.04 -28.29 44.90
C SER A 226 -15.40 -26.96 45.30
N GLY A 227 -16.17 -25.87 45.32
CA GLY A 227 -15.70 -24.49 45.46
C GLY A 227 -15.25 -23.84 44.16
N GLU A 228 -15.39 -24.52 43.02
CA GLU A 228 -14.95 -24.00 41.72
C GLU A 228 -15.95 -22.96 41.15
N PRO A 229 -15.47 -21.91 40.45
CA PRO A 229 -16.34 -20.96 39.76
C PRO A 229 -17.22 -21.65 38.71
N ILE A 230 -18.47 -21.20 38.59
CA ILE A 230 -19.35 -21.60 37.50
C ILE A 230 -19.17 -20.59 36.36
N ASP A 231 -18.71 -21.06 35.20
CA ASP A 231 -18.62 -20.25 33.98
C ASP A 231 -20.04 -19.92 33.50
N ASP A 232 -20.43 -18.64 33.58
CA ASP A 232 -21.66 -18.12 33.02
C ASP A 232 -21.35 -17.08 31.92
N PRO A 233 -21.71 -17.33 30.65
CA PRO A 233 -21.63 -16.32 29.61
C PRO A 233 -22.66 -15.22 29.92
N ILE A 234 -22.20 -14.08 30.43
CA ILE A 234 -23.04 -12.91 30.72
C ILE A 234 -23.87 -12.55 29.48
N ILE A 235 -25.16 -12.88 29.49
CA ILE A 235 -26.11 -12.45 28.46
C ILE A 235 -26.57 -11.03 28.82
N ASN A 236 -25.93 -10.01 28.25
CA ASN A 236 -26.33 -8.61 28.39
C ASN A 236 -27.67 -8.36 27.64
N LEU A 237 -28.78 -8.41 28.37
CA LEU A 237 -30.13 -8.19 27.83
C LEU A 237 -30.61 -6.72 27.89
N CYS A 238 -29.80 -5.77 28.37
CA CYS A 238 -30.21 -4.38 28.61
C CYS A 238 -29.19 -3.34 28.11
N ASP A 239 -28.63 -3.55 26.92
CA ASP A 239 -27.73 -2.59 26.29
C ASP A 239 -28.52 -1.40 25.71
N CYS A 240 -27.95 -0.20 25.83
CA CYS A 240 -28.53 0.99 25.21
C CYS A 240 -28.69 0.78 23.69
N PRO A 241 -29.86 1.06 23.11
CA PRO A 241 -30.11 0.79 21.69
C PRO A 241 -29.35 1.76 20.77
N ILE A 242 -28.67 2.78 21.30
CA ILE A 242 -27.78 3.65 20.53
C ILE A 242 -26.50 2.88 20.15
N PRO A 243 -26.17 2.75 18.85
CA PRO A 243 -25.00 1.98 18.42
C PRO A 243 -23.70 2.37 19.14
N ASN A 244 -22.84 1.40 19.47
CA ASN A 244 -21.60 1.54 20.26
C ASN A 244 -21.74 2.25 21.63
N CYS A 245 -22.95 2.42 22.18
CA CYS A 245 -23.10 2.75 23.58
C CYS A 245 -22.90 1.46 24.40
N LYS A 246 -21.91 1.45 25.29
CA LYS A 246 -21.63 0.31 26.19
C LYS A 246 -22.24 0.50 27.59
N GLU A 247 -22.98 1.60 27.78
CA GLU A 247 -23.65 1.90 29.03
C GLU A 247 -24.93 1.08 29.16
N ARG A 248 -25.23 0.69 30.39
CA ARG A 248 -26.44 -0.04 30.76
C ARG A 248 -27.66 0.89 30.73
N CYS A 249 -28.84 0.32 30.53
CA CYS A 249 -30.10 1.02 30.70
C CYS A 249 -30.18 1.74 32.06
N GLN A 250 -30.82 2.92 32.11
CA GLN A 250 -31.05 3.68 33.36
C GLN A 250 -31.92 2.94 34.39
N SER A 251 -32.65 1.90 33.98
CA SER A 251 -33.52 1.13 34.88
C SER A 251 -32.73 0.18 35.77
N ASP A 252 -32.98 0.22 37.07
CA ASP A 252 -32.42 -0.70 38.06
C ASP A 252 -33.07 -2.10 38.05
N ASP A 253 -34.21 -2.25 37.35
CA ASP A 253 -34.94 -3.51 37.23
C ASP A 253 -34.48 -4.28 35.99
N HIS A 254 -33.81 -5.42 36.13
CA HIS A 254 -33.36 -6.22 34.98
C HIS A 254 -34.50 -6.91 34.21
N PHE A 255 -35.73 -6.97 34.76
CA PHE A 255 -36.88 -7.64 34.13
C PHE A 255 -37.81 -6.67 33.37
N HIS A 256 -37.52 -5.37 33.34
CA HIS A 256 -38.32 -4.43 32.54
C HIS A 256 -38.23 -4.65 31.02
N ALA A 257 -37.28 -5.46 30.55
CA ALA A 257 -37.18 -5.92 29.16
C ALA A 257 -38.40 -6.72 28.68
N PHE A 258 -39.23 -7.23 29.60
CA PHE A 258 -40.51 -7.87 29.26
C PHE A 258 -41.64 -6.88 28.96
N SER A 259 -41.39 -5.58 29.11
CA SER A 259 -42.27 -4.49 28.69
C SER A 259 -41.72 -3.88 27.39
N GLU A 260 -42.57 -3.43 26.45
CA GLU A 260 -42.14 -2.74 25.21
C GLU A 260 -41.54 -1.35 25.52
N VAL A 261 -40.37 -1.31 26.15
CA VAL A 261 -39.72 -0.08 26.62
C VAL A 261 -38.31 0.02 26.02
N ASN A 262 -37.94 1.21 25.56
CA ASN A 262 -36.61 1.46 25.00
C ASN A 262 -35.57 1.58 26.13
N HIS A 263 -34.50 0.79 26.05
CA HIS A 263 -33.47 0.65 27.09
C HIS A 263 -32.41 1.76 27.12
N PHE A 264 -32.81 3.03 27.09
CA PHE A 264 -31.84 4.14 27.08
C PHE A 264 -31.01 4.22 28.37
N CYS A 265 -29.73 4.60 28.24
CA CYS A 265 -28.83 4.80 29.39
C CYS A 265 -29.00 6.16 30.08
N GLY A 266 -29.92 7.02 29.63
CA GLY A 266 -30.17 8.34 30.21
C GLY A 266 -29.13 9.43 29.92
N ASN A 267 -28.12 9.16 29.08
CA ASN A 267 -27.07 10.12 28.71
C ASN A 267 -27.28 10.70 27.30
N GLU A 268 -26.68 11.86 27.03
CA GLU A 268 -26.55 12.41 25.67
C GLU A 268 -25.57 11.58 24.83
N HIS A 269 -25.84 11.45 23.53
CA HIS A 269 -24.97 10.72 22.60
C HIS A 269 -24.50 11.60 21.45
N GLN A 270 -23.30 11.37 20.93
CA GLN A 270 -22.86 12.05 19.71
C GLN A 270 -23.67 11.56 18.50
N CYS A 271 -24.28 12.48 17.74
CA CYS A 271 -24.94 12.11 16.49
C CYS A 271 -23.93 11.56 15.49
N ARG A 272 -24.29 10.47 14.81
CA ARG A 272 -23.42 9.78 13.84
C ARG A 272 -23.83 9.94 12.39
N GLU A 273 -25.00 10.52 12.17
CA GLU A 273 -25.45 10.90 10.84
C GLU A 273 -24.45 11.86 10.19
N LEU A 274 -24.32 11.76 8.88
CA LEU A 274 -23.43 12.61 8.10
C LEU A 274 -24.05 14.01 7.94
N CYS A 275 -23.21 15.00 7.68
CA CYS A 275 -23.68 16.35 7.36
C CYS A 275 -24.64 16.33 6.15
N GLU A 276 -25.77 17.01 6.29
CA GLU A 276 -26.82 17.18 5.26
C GLU A 276 -26.66 18.50 4.48
N ASP A 277 -25.67 19.33 4.81
CA ASP A 277 -25.37 20.53 4.03
C ASP A 277 -24.90 20.19 2.61
N LYS A 278 -25.22 21.09 1.67
CA LYS A 278 -24.84 20.90 0.27
C LYS A 278 -23.35 21.19 0.10
N GLY A 279 -22.73 20.56 -0.90
CA GLY A 279 -21.27 20.56 -1.05
C GLY A 279 -20.58 19.46 -0.25
N ILE A 280 -19.25 19.50 -0.23
CA ILE A 280 -18.38 18.51 0.41
C ILE A 280 -17.73 19.14 1.65
N CYS A 281 -17.79 18.48 2.80
CA CYS A 281 -17.31 19.07 4.07
C CYS A 281 -15.78 19.20 4.10
N GLN A 282 -15.08 18.19 3.58
CA GLN A 282 -13.62 18.17 3.53
C GLN A 282 -13.14 17.56 2.23
N VAL A 283 -12.22 18.27 1.57
CA VAL A 283 -11.45 17.77 0.43
C VAL A 283 -9.99 17.84 0.85
N VAL A 284 -9.30 16.70 0.84
CA VAL A 284 -7.87 16.66 1.13
C VAL A 284 -7.14 17.23 -0.10
N THR A 285 -6.56 18.41 0.06
CA THR A 285 -5.89 19.14 -1.03
C THR A 285 -4.56 18.51 -1.43
N GLU A 286 -3.94 17.72 -0.55
CA GLU A 286 -2.77 16.90 -0.86
C GLU A 286 -3.21 15.48 -1.20
N PRO A 287 -3.12 15.06 -2.47
CA PRO A 287 -3.55 13.73 -2.86
C PRO A 287 -2.65 12.66 -2.24
N LYS A 288 -3.25 11.51 -1.94
CA LYS A 288 -2.51 10.36 -1.42
C LYS A 288 -1.81 9.64 -2.58
N GLU A 289 -0.53 9.34 -2.38
CA GLU A 289 0.29 8.55 -3.30
C GLU A 289 0.07 7.05 -3.09
N GLN A 290 -0.07 6.32 -4.20
CA GLN A 290 -0.17 4.87 -4.24
C GLN A 290 0.51 4.35 -5.51
N GLU A 291 1.40 3.37 -5.40
CA GLU A 291 1.94 2.69 -6.58
C GLU A 291 0.89 1.75 -7.18
N GLU A 292 0.65 1.86 -8.48
CA GLU A 292 -0.18 0.94 -9.25
C GLU A 292 0.54 0.55 -10.55
N THR A 293 0.17 -0.62 -11.08
CA THR A 293 0.65 -1.09 -12.39
C THR A 293 -0.53 -1.23 -13.32
N TYR A 294 -0.52 -0.46 -14.41
CA TYR A 294 -1.47 -0.61 -15.50
C TYR A 294 -0.93 -1.60 -16.53
N LYS A 295 -1.79 -2.52 -16.96
CA LYS A 295 -1.53 -3.41 -18.10
C LYS A 295 -2.25 -2.84 -19.30
N GLY A 296 -1.47 -2.38 -20.28
CA GLY A 296 -1.99 -1.88 -21.54
C GLY A 296 -2.64 -2.99 -22.36
N LEU A 297 -3.33 -2.58 -23.42
CA LEU A 297 -4.01 -3.48 -24.33
C LEU A 297 -3.07 -4.09 -25.39
N VAL A 298 -1.82 -3.61 -25.48
CA VAL A 298 -0.71 -4.24 -26.21
C VAL A 298 -0.01 -5.21 -25.24
N GLU A 299 0.20 -6.48 -25.64
CA GLU A 299 0.61 -7.58 -24.74
C GLU A 299 1.92 -7.33 -23.95
N GLU A 300 2.82 -6.49 -24.47
CA GLU A 300 4.10 -6.17 -23.85
C GLU A 300 4.07 -4.90 -22.96
N THR A 301 2.94 -4.18 -22.92
CA THR A 301 2.85 -2.88 -22.26
C THR A 301 2.44 -3.03 -20.79
N SER A 302 3.39 -2.77 -19.89
CA SER A 302 3.17 -2.72 -18.45
C SER A 302 3.79 -1.45 -17.87
N ILE A 303 2.95 -0.59 -17.29
CA ILE A 303 3.35 0.74 -16.81
C ILE A 303 3.15 0.80 -15.30
N THR A 304 4.24 0.97 -14.56
CA THR A 304 4.19 1.25 -13.12
C THR A 304 4.25 2.76 -12.90
N PHE A 305 3.30 3.28 -12.14
CA PHE A 305 3.17 4.72 -11.92
C PHE A 305 2.65 5.04 -10.52
N THR A 306 2.90 6.27 -10.07
CA THR A 306 2.32 6.81 -8.85
C THR A 306 0.93 7.36 -9.14
N LYS A 307 -0.09 6.71 -8.58
CA LYS A 307 -1.47 7.18 -8.61
C LYS A 307 -1.71 8.14 -7.46
N TYR A 308 -2.19 9.32 -7.82
CA TYR A 308 -2.64 10.34 -6.89
C TYR A 308 -4.16 10.23 -6.75
N ILE A 309 -4.65 10.11 -5.52
CA ILE A 309 -6.08 10.02 -5.22
C ILE A 309 -6.48 11.17 -4.28
N GLN A 310 -7.48 11.95 -4.68
CA GLN A 310 -8.08 12.96 -3.82
C GLN A 310 -9.13 12.32 -2.91
N LEU A 311 -8.94 12.45 -1.60
CA LEU A 311 -9.89 11.99 -0.61
C LEU A 311 -10.88 13.10 -0.29
N SER A 312 -12.16 12.74 -0.21
CA SER A 312 -13.24 13.64 0.17
C SER A 312 -14.09 12.99 1.25
N GLU A 313 -14.52 13.75 2.24
CA GLU A 313 -15.36 13.26 3.33
C GLU A 313 -16.54 14.21 3.59
N ARG A 314 -17.71 13.61 3.87
CA ARG A 314 -18.80 14.29 4.57
C ARG A 314 -18.61 14.04 6.06
N LEU A 315 -18.34 15.11 6.81
CA LEU A 315 -18.09 15.02 8.24
C LEU A 315 -19.37 14.63 9.00
N LYS A 316 -19.19 13.95 10.14
CA LYS A 316 -20.28 13.58 11.05
C LYS A 316 -20.91 14.83 11.67
N CYS A 317 -22.20 14.74 11.97
CA CYS A 317 -22.93 15.80 12.66
C CYS A 317 -22.28 16.14 14.01
N ASN A 318 -22.13 17.43 14.30
CA ASN A 318 -21.57 17.91 15.57
C ASN A 318 -22.61 17.97 16.70
N LYS A 319 -23.90 17.85 16.38
CA LYS A 319 -24.98 17.91 17.38
C LYS A 319 -25.03 16.63 18.21
N LYS A 320 -25.48 16.77 19.45
CA LYS A 320 -25.76 15.64 20.34
C LYS A 320 -27.23 15.24 20.26
N ILE A 321 -27.48 13.95 20.36
CA ILE A 321 -28.80 13.35 20.55
C ILE A 321 -29.16 13.52 22.03
N PRO A 322 -30.31 14.14 22.36
CA PRO A 322 -30.78 14.29 23.73
C PRO A 322 -30.94 12.94 24.45
N PRO A 323 -30.94 12.93 25.80
CA PRO A 323 -31.23 11.73 26.57
C PRO A 323 -32.58 11.12 26.19
N ASN A 324 -32.62 9.80 26.10
CA ASN A 324 -33.84 9.02 25.80
C ASN A 324 -34.46 9.27 24.42
N GLU A 325 -33.70 9.86 23.49
CA GLU A 325 -34.11 10.04 22.10
C GLU A 325 -33.18 9.27 21.15
N PHE A 326 -33.70 8.86 19.99
CA PHE A 326 -32.89 8.20 18.95
C PHE A 326 -32.19 9.18 18.01
N LYS A 327 -32.66 10.42 17.93
CA LYS A 327 -32.19 11.46 17.00
C LYS A 327 -32.37 12.84 17.64
N HIS A 328 -31.53 13.81 17.27
CA HIS A 328 -31.79 15.21 17.61
C HIS A 328 -32.74 15.86 16.58
N THR A 329 -33.31 17.01 16.91
CA THR A 329 -34.15 17.78 16.00
C THR A 329 -33.34 18.69 15.07
N GLY A 330 -33.90 19.00 13.90
CA GLY A 330 -33.28 19.87 12.88
C GLY A 330 -32.19 19.19 12.04
N LYS A 331 -31.65 19.94 11.07
CA LYS A 331 -30.70 19.44 10.07
C LYS A 331 -29.36 18.98 10.68
N HIS A 332 -28.77 17.93 10.12
CA HIS A 332 -27.45 17.43 10.51
C HIS A 332 -26.32 18.32 9.93
N THR A 333 -25.52 18.92 10.79
CA THR A 333 -24.45 19.86 10.42
C THR A 333 -23.18 19.58 11.23
N HIS A 334 -22.01 19.60 10.59
CA HIS A 334 -20.72 19.37 11.28
C HIS A 334 -20.13 20.65 11.94
N LYS A 335 -20.62 21.84 11.57
CA LYS A 335 -20.30 23.13 12.19
C LYS A 335 -21.38 24.13 11.79
N GLU A 336 -21.77 25.04 12.69
CA GLU A 336 -22.66 26.15 12.31
C GLU A 336 -21.97 27.01 11.24
N ASN A 337 -22.63 27.21 10.10
CA ASN A 337 -22.07 27.87 8.91
C ASN A 337 -20.70 27.32 8.50
N GLY A 338 -20.54 25.98 8.54
CA GLY A 338 -19.34 25.30 8.10
C GLY A 338 -19.01 25.59 6.63
N PHE A 339 -17.72 25.74 6.33
CA PHE A 339 -17.25 25.80 4.95
C PHE A 339 -17.49 24.45 4.26
N HIS A 340 -18.03 24.49 3.05
CA HIS A 340 -18.21 23.33 2.20
C HIS A 340 -17.60 23.62 0.83
N TYR A 341 -16.86 22.67 0.28
CA TYR A 341 -16.34 22.70 -1.07
C TYR A 341 -17.46 22.44 -2.09
N CYS A 342 -17.26 22.95 -3.30
CA CYS A 342 -18.11 22.68 -4.45
C CYS A 342 -18.16 21.17 -4.75
N ASP A 343 -19.35 20.65 -5.06
CA ASP A 343 -19.61 19.22 -5.33
C ASP A 343 -19.38 18.82 -6.80
N THR A 344 -19.09 19.79 -7.68
CA THR A 344 -18.67 19.55 -9.06
C THR A 344 -17.28 18.89 -9.13
N LYS A 345 -17.16 17.84 -9.94
CA LYS A 345 -15.91 17.11 -10.20
C LYS A 345 -15.38 17.40 -11.60
N CYS A 346 -14.06 17.33 -11.75
CA CYS A 346 -13.43 17.28 -13.06
C CYS A 346 -13.82 15.98 -13.78
N GLN A 347 -14.27 16.08 -15.04
CA GLN A 347 -14.74 14.93 -15.81
C GLN A 347 -13.64 13.91 -16.16
N PHE A 348 -12.37 14.28 -16.05
CA PHE A 348 -11.24 13.42 -16.43
C PHE A 348 -10.59 12.71 -15.23
N CYS A 349 -10.39 13.43 -14.12
CA CYS A 349 -9.68 12.92 -12.93
C CYS A 349 -10.56 12.80 -11.69
N GLU A 350 -11.84 13.15 -11.77
CA GLU A 350 -12.84 13.11 -10.69
C GLU A 350 -12.56 13.96 -9.45
N TYR A 351 -11.52 14.81 -9.48
CA TYR A 351 -11.20 15.68 -8.36
C TYR A 351 -12.26 16.78 -8.23
N TYR A 352 -12.68 17.02 -7.00
CA TYR A 352 -13.62 18.07 -6.64
C TYR A 352 -13.02 19.45 -6.83
N CYS A 353 -13.89 20.39 -7.16
CA CYS A 353 -13.56 21.79 -7.16
C CYS A 353 -13.23 22.28 -5.73
N THR A 354 -12.12 22.99 -5.59
CA THR A 354 -11.61 23.49 -4.30
C THR A 354 -12.22 24.82 -3.87
N LEU A 355 -13.11 25.39 -4.69
CA LEU A 355 -13.85 26.62 -4.40
C LEU A 355 -15.03 26.35 -3.44
N PRO A 356 -15.55 27.39 -2.75
CA PRO A 356 -16.72 27.24 -1.89
C PRO A 356 -17.94 26.73 -2.65
N TYR A 357 -18.82 25.99 -1.97
CA TYR A 357 -20.10 25.58 -2.54
C TYR A 357 -20.94 26.80 -2.96
N GLY A 358 -21.47 26.79 -4.18
CA GLY A 358 -22.25 27.91 -4.72
C GLY A 358 -21.42 29.14 -5.10
N HIS A 359 -20.12 28.98 -5.35
CA HIS A 359 -19.26 30.04 -5.87
C HIS A 359 -19.79 30.61 -7.21
N THR A 360 -19.46 31.87 -7.50
CA THR A 360 -20.03 32.63 -8.64
C THR A 360 -19.11 32.68 -9.85
N GLN A 361 -17.90 32.12 -9.73
CA GLN A 361 -16.91 32.08 -10.79
C GLN A 361 -17.43 31.23 -11.96
N GLN A 362 -17.12 31.64 -13.19
CA GLN A 362 -17.57 30.92 -14.39
C GLN A 362 -16.90 29.55 -14.55
N THR A 363 -15.73 29.36 -13.94
CA THR A 363 -14.94 28.13 -14.04
C THR A 363 -14.65 27.54 -12.68
N HIS A 364 -14.65 26.21 -12.61
CA HIS A 364 -14.23 25.45 -11.45
C HIS A 364 -12.69 25.35 -11.37
N ASP A 365 -12.14 25.31 -10.17
CA ASP A 365 -10.69 25.18 -9.92
C ASP A 365 -10.40 23.94 -9.09
N THR A 366 -9.33 23.20 -9.42
CA THR A 366 -8.88 22.01 -8.68
C THR A 366 -7.40 21.73 -8.94
N ARG A 367 -6.78 20.86 -8.13
CA ARG A 367 -5.34 20.51 -8.29
C ARG A 367 -5.07 19.48 -9.37
N HIS A 368 -6.11 18.91 -9.97
CA HIS A 368 -6.07 17.84 -10.96
C HIS A 368 -5.26 16.60 -10.50
N GLY A 369 -5.55 15.46 -11.11
CA GLY A 369 -4.93 14.20 -10.73
C GLY A 369 -4.82 13.27 -11.93
N ASN A 370 -4.63 11.99 -11.66
CA ASN A 370 -4.59 10.95 -12.68
C ASN A 370 -5.93 10.89 -13.44
N MET A 371 -5.88 10.76 -14.77
CA MET A 371 -7.06 10.78 -15.64
C MET A 371 -7.80 9.43 -15.65
N THR A 372 -8.38 9.06 -14.50
CA THR A 372 -9.03 7.76 -14.26
C THR A 372 -10.30 7.52 -15.09
N GLN A 373 -10.90 8.56 -15.65
CA GLN A 373 -12.15 8.48 -16.44
C GLN A 373 -11.90 8.70 -17.93
N THR A 374 -10.69 8.42 -18.42
CA THR A 374 -10.31 8.72 -19.80
C THR A 374 -9.66 7.55 -20.50
N GLU A 375 -9.82 7.53 -21.81
CA GLU A 375 -9.20 6.57 -22.72
C GLU A 375 -8.49 7.34 -23.82
N PHE A 376 -7.38 6.79 -24.31
CA PHE A 376 -6.68 7.37 -25.44
C PHE A 376 -7.50 7.21 -26.73
N THR A 377 -7.47 8.26 -27.53
CA THR A 377 -8.06 8.36 -28.87
C THR A 377 -7.03 8.99 -29.81
N GLY A 378 -7.03 8.58 -31.07
CA GLY A 378 -6.06 9.04 -32.06
C GLY A 378 -6.43 8.60 -33.47
N GLU A 379 -5.74 9.16 -34.46
CA GLU A 379 -5.88 8.80 -35.87
C GLU A 379 -5.34 7.38 -36.11
N ASP A 380 -4.18 7.07 -35.52
CA ASP A 380 -3.58 5.74 -35.56
C ASP A 380 -4.11 4.84 -34.44
N ASN A 381 -4.37 3.58 -34.77
CA ASN A 381 -4.85 2.61 -33.78
C ASN A 381 -3.77 2.23 -32.75
N GLU A 382 -2.49 2.22 -33.14
CA GLU A 382 -1.35 1.98 -32.25
C GLU A 382 -0.37 3.15 -32.36
N PHE A 383 0.10 3.65 -31.22
CA PHE A 383 0.97 4.83 -31.13
C PHE A 383 1.91 4.73 -29.93
N GLU A 384 2.93 5.58 -29.90
CA GLU A 384 3.88 5.65 -28.78
C GLU A 384 3.64 6.91 -27.95
N TYR A 385 3.50 6.75 -26.63
CA TYR A 385 3.38 7.87 -25.68
C TYR A 385 4.33 7.63 -24.51
N ALA A 386 5.19 8.61 -24.22
CA ALA A 386 6.17 8.57 -23.13
C ALA A 386 7.05 7.29 -23.14
N GLY A 387 7.38 6.76 -24.32
CA GLY A 387 8.19 5.54 -24.49
C GLY A 387 7.40 4.22 -24.41
N TYR A 388 6.08 4.29 -24.25
CA TYR A 388 5.20 3.12 -24.19
C TYR A 388 4.38 2.98 -25.46
N LYS A 389 4.32 1.75 -25.99
CA LYS A 389 3.40 1.41 -27.08
C LYS A 389 1.99 1.22 -26.54
N LEU A 390 1.07 2.04 -27.02
CA LEU A 390 -0.33 2.04 -26.62
C LEU A 390 -1.21 1.85 -27.85
N ARG A 391 -2.47 1.57 -27.62
CA ARG A 391 -3.51 1.52 -28.64
C ARG A 391 -4.74 2.30 -28.21
N VAL A 392 -5.58 2.67 -29.18
CA VAL A 392 -6.84 3.35 -28.91
C VAL A 392 -7.71 2.51 -27.96
N GLY A 393 -8.26 3.17 -26.93
CA GLY A 393 -8.99 2.53 -25.83
C GLY A 393 -8.13 2.16 -24.61
N ASP A 394 -6.81 2.31 -24.67
CA ASP A 394 -5.97 2.25 -23.46
C ASP A 394 -6.39 3.34 -22.46
N GLN A 395 -6.33 3.04 -21.17
CA GLN A 395 -6.81 3.93 -20.11
C GLN A 395 -5.77 5.00 -19.78
N GLY A 396 -6.21 6.25 -19.63
CA GLY A 396 -5.36 7.40 -19.25
C GLY A 396 -4.99 7.44 -17.76
N THR A 397 -5.27 6.39 -16.98
CA THR A 397 -5.09 6.39 -15.51
C THR A 397 -3.66 6.64 -15.05
N PHE A 398 -2.66 6.38 -15.87
CA PHE A 398 -1.24 6.62 -15.54
C PHE A 398 -0.77 8.03 -15.91
N VAL A 399 -1.63 8.83 -16.55
CA VAL A 399 -1.33 10.19 -17.00
C VAL A 399 -1.99 11.21 -16.08
N LEU A 400 -1.25 12.27 -15.75
CA LEU A 400 -1.74 13.40 -14.96
C LEU A 400 -2.47 14.41 -15.85
N CYS A 401 -3.69 14.77 -15.46
CA CYS A 401 -4.58 15.67 -16.20
C CYS A 401 -3.97 17.07 -16.46
N ASN A 402 -3.07 17.52 -15.58
CA ASN A 402 -2.37 18.80 -15.69
C ASN A 402 -0.97 18.69 -16.34
N LEU A 403 -0.56 17.50 -16.80
CA LEU A 403 0.73 17.30 -17.46
C LEU A 403 0.61 16.74 -18.88
N PHE A 404 -0.46 16.00 -19.19
CA PHE A 404 -0.69 15.40 -20.51
C PHE A 404 -0.39 16.36 -21.69
N CYS A 405 -1.04 17.52 -21.70
CA CYS A 405 -0.87 18.49 -22.79
C CYS A 405 0.54 19.10 -22.86
N LYS A 406 1.25 19.15 -21.72
CA LYS A 406 2.62 19.67 -21.65
C LYS A 406 3.61 18.69 -22.28
N ASP A 407 3.41 17.40 -22.04
CA ASP A 407 4.26 16.35 -22.61
C ASP A 407 4.09 16.25 -24.13
N LEU A 408 2.90 16.60 -24.66
CA LEU A 408 2.62 16.65 -26.09
C LEU A 408 3.16 17.91 -26.79
N GLY A 409 3.45 19.00 -26.08
CA GLY A 409 3.84 20.26 -26.71
C GLY A 409 2.70 20.86 -27.55
N ARG A 410 2.93 21.14 -28.83
CA ARG A 410 1.89 21.66 -29.73
C ARG A 410 0.96 20.53 -30.16
N HIS A 411 -0.34 20.65 -29.89
CA HIS A 411 -1.28 19.55 -30.07
C HIS A 411 -2.71 20.03 -30.34
N ARG A 412 -3.52 19.13 -30.87
CA ARG A 412 -4.98 19.25 -31.03
C ARG A 412 -5.68 18.28 -30.09
N HIS A 413 -6.85 18.65 -29.57
CA HIS A 413 -7.70 17.74 -28.82
C HIS A 413 -8.75 17.13 -29.73
N ILE A 414 -9.13 15.88 -29.50
CA ILE A 414 -10.25 15.24 -30.18
C ILE A 414 -11.45 15.25 -29.23
N ASP A 415 -12.57 15.78 -29.68
CA ASP A 415 -13.83 15.80 -28.91
C ASP A 415 -15.03 15.56 -29.82
N TYR A 416 -16.15 15.15 -29.24
CA TYR A 416 -17.38 14.93 -30.00
C TYR A 416 -17.94 16.24 -30.57
N CYS A 417 -18.54 16.12 -31.75
CA CYS A 417 -19.24 17.22 -32.41
C CYS A 417 -20.45 17.67 -31.57
N GLN A 418 -20.46 18.93 -31.11
CA GLN A 418 -21.62 19.49 -30.39
C GLN A 418 -22.82 19.74 -31.29
N ASN A 419 -22.60 19.97 -32.59
CA ASN A 419 -23.65 20.17 -33.59
C ASN A 419 -23.23 19.57 -34.93
N ALA A 420 -23.67 18.35 -35.20
CA ALA A 420 -23.30 17.58 -36.40
C ALA A 420 -23.64 18.27 -37.73
N GLU A 421 -24.62 19.17 -37.78
CA GLU A 421 -24.93 19.93 -39.01
C GLU A 421 -23.93 21.07 -39.24
N ASN A 422 -23.57 21.80 -38.18
CA ASN A 422 -22.59 22.87 -38.27
C ASN A 422 -21.17 22.33 -38.55
N CYS A 423 -20.83 21.13 -38.06
CA CYS A 423 -19.58 20.42 -38.36
C CYS A 423 -19.42 20.16 -39.86
N LYS A 424 -20.47 19.62 -40.50
CA LYS A 424 -20.45 19.29 -41.93
C LYS A 424 -20.39 20.52 -42.84
N LEU A 425 -20.86 21.67 -42.36
CA LEU A 425 -20.91 22.92 -43.12
C LEU A 425 -19.66 23.80 -42.92
N GLY A 426 -18.72 23.40 -42.06
CA GLY A 426 -17.47 24.15 -41.81
C GLY A 426 -17.67 25.50 -41.09
N ASN A 427 -18.83 25.73 -40.48
CA ASN A 427 -19.22 27.01 -39.87
C ASN A 427 -18.88 27.11 -38.37
N GLN A 428 -17.81 26.46 -37.92
CA GLN A 428 -17.55 26.20 -36.50
C GLN A 428 -16.62 27.22 -35.81
N GLY A 429 -16.08 28.19 -36.54
CA GLY A 429 -15.14 29.19 -36.00
C GLY A 429 -13.67 28.77 -36.16
N GLN A 430 -12.76 29.53 -35.57
CA GLN A 430 -11.30 29.37 -35.75
C GLN A 430 -10.65 28.31 -34.84
N ASP A 431 -11.41 27.73 -33.91
CA ASP A 431 -10.91 26.81 -32.87
C ASP A 431 -11.29 25.34 -33.12
N ILE A 432 -11.92 25.03 -34.26
CA ILE A 432 -12.51 23.72 -34.54
C ILE A 432 -12.23 23.32 -36.00
N GLN A 433 -11.81 22.06 -36.20
CA GLN A 433 -11.66 21.44 -37.51
C GLN A 433 -12.31 20.06 -37.50
N HIS A 434 -13.27 19.80 -38.38
CA HIS A 434 -13.99 18.53 -38.42
C HIS A 434 -13.11 17.37 -38.89
N ILE A 435 -13.25 16.20 -38.25
CA ILE A 435 -12.57 14.96 -38.64
C ILE A 435 -13.52 14.15 -39.53
N ASN A 436 -13.16 13.98 -40.80
CA ASN A 436 -13.98 13.24 -41.76
C ASN A 436 -13.82 11.72 -41.64
N GLU A 437 -12.80 11.26 -40.92
CA GLU A 437 -12.50 9.84 -40.73
C GLU A 437 -13.19 9.25 -39.49
N ASN A 438 -13.40 7.93 -39.50
CA ASN A 438 -14.05 7.19 -38.43
C ASN A 438 -13.06 6.94 -37.27
N VAL A 439 -12.84 7.95 -36.43
CA VAL A 439 -11.92 7.88 -35.30
C VAL A 439 -12.51 7.10 -34.12
N LEU A 440 -11.71 6.18 -33.56
CA LEU A 440 -12.04 5.42 -32.34
C LEU A 440 -11.73 6.24 -31.07
N PRO A 441 -12.43 6.04 -29.94
CA PRO A 441 -13.56 5.12 -29.73
C PRO A 441 -14.86 5.64 -30.36
N ASN A 442 -15.84 4.76 -30.59
CA ASN A 442 -17.15 5.08 -31.20
C ASN A 442 -17.03 5.70 -32.61
N PRO A 443 -16.69 4.90 -33.65
CA PRO A 443 -16.42 5.42 -34.99
C PRO A 443 -17.64 6.00 -35.69
N ASN A 444 -18.85 5.65 -35.24
CA ASN A 444 -20.12 6.15 -35.81
C ASN A 444 -20.51 7.53 -35.29
N GLU A 445 -19.85 8.02 -34.23
CA GLU A 445 -20.11 9.34 -33.65
C GLU A 445 -19.09 10.35 -34.21
N PRO A 446 -19.57 11.44 -34.84
CA PRO A 446 -18.69 12.41 -35.48
C PRO A 446 -17.87 13.19 -34.43
N LYS A 447 -16.60 13.46 -34.76
CA LYS A 447 -15.63 14.13 -33.89
C LYS A 447 -14.96 15.30 -34.60
N ASP A 448 -14.50 16.26 -33.81
CA ASP A 448 -13.75 17.43 -34.26
C ASP A 448 -12.40 17.48 -33.57
N PHE A 449 -11.38 17.96 -34.28
CA PHE A 449 -10.21 18.55 -33.65
C PHE A 449 -10.60 19.90 -33.07
N ILE A 450 -10.25 20.14 -31.81
CA ILE A 450 -10.50 21.41 -31.12
C ILE A 450 -9.22 21.96 -30.51
N SER A 451 -9.14 23.28 -30.40
CA SER A 451 -8.01 23.94 -29.75
C SER A 451 -8.00 23.66 -28.25
N HIS A 452 -6.80 23.69 -27.63
CA HIS A 452 -6.63 23.50 -26.19
C HIS A 452 -7.52 24.44 -25.35
N LYS A 453 -7.62 25.70 -25.78
CA LYS A 453 -8.45 26.72 -25.15
C LYS A 453 -9.93 26.36 -25.18
N LEU A 454 -10.42 25.89 -26.33
CA LEU A 454 -11.81 25.47 -26.46
C LEU A 454 -12.09 24.20 -25.65
N PHE A 455 -11.14 23.26 -25.62
CA PHE A 455 -11.22 22.06 -24.80
C PHE A 455 -11.47 22.40 -23.32
N TRP A 456 -10.62 23.23 -22.69
CA TRP A 456 -10.83 23.64 -21.29
C TRP A 456 -12.08 24.49 -21.08
N LYS A 457 -12.45 25.32 -22.06
CA LYS A 457 -13.71 26.07 -22.00
C LYS A 457 -14.92 25.14 -21.95
N ARG A 458 -14.90 24.00 -22.66
CA ARG A 458 -15.99 23.01 -22.66
C ARG A 458 -16.08 22.25 -21.35
N THR A 459 -14.97 22.01 -20.66
CA THR A 459 -14.97 21.27 -19.38
C THR A 459 -15.54 22.10 -18.24
N GLY A 460 -15.55 23.44 -18.38
CA GLY A 460 -15.94 24.37 -17.32
C GLY A 460 -14.93 24.45 -16.18
N PHE A 461 -13.75 23.83 -16.33
CA PHE A 461 -12.64 23.95 -15.40
C PHE A 461 -11.62 24.98 -15.89
N LYS A 462 -10.95 25.61 -14.93
CA LYS A 462 -9.84 26.50 -15.20
C LYS A 462 -8.69 25.70 -15.80
N ASP A 463 -8.12 26.21 -16.88
CA ASP A 463 -6.93 25.66 -17.52
C ASP A 463 -5.76 25.60 -16.50
N PRO A 464 -5.19 24.41 -16.22
CA PRO A 464 -4.16 24.23 -15.20
C PRO A 464 -2.75 24.57 -15.71
N TYR A 465 -2.58 24.86 -17.00
CA TYR A 465 -1.27 25.12 -17.62
C TYR A 465 -0.85 26.57 -17.46
N SER A 466 0.46 26.84 -17.62
CA SER A 466 0.96 28.21 -17.55
C SER A 466 0.56 29.02 -18.78
N VAL A 467 0.57 30.36 -18.66
CA VAL A 467 0.29 31.24 -19.81
C VAL A 467 1.27 30.99 -20.97
N GLN A 468 2.51 30.60 -20.67
CA GLN A 468 3.52 30.28 -21.69
C GLN A 468 3.17 28.99 -22.43
N ASP A 469 2.78 27.93 -21.69
CA ASP A 469 2.35 26.66 -22.29
C ASP A 469 1.11 26.89 -23.18
N GLN A 470 0.11 27.62 -22.70
CA GLN A 470 -1.10 27.95 -23.45
C GLN A 470 -0.80 28.69 -24.76
N GLN A 471 0.17 29.62 -24.76
CA GLN A 471 0.59 30.34 -25.97
C GLN A 471 1.25 29.41 -27.00
N GLU A 472 2.00 28.40 -26.56
CA GLU A 472 2.56 27.41 -27.48
C GLU A 472 1.48 26.45 -28.00
N PHE A 473 0.51 26.06 -27.18
CA PHE A 473 -0.61 25.19 -27.59
C PHE A 473 -1.54 25.84 -28.63
N GLU A 474 -1.55 27.17 -28.73
CA GLU A 474 -2.31 27.90 -29.75
C GLU A 474 -1.65 27.88 -31.14
N LYS A 475 -0.39 27.42 -31.25
CA LYS A 475 0.37 27.37 -32.50
C LYS A 475 0.26 26.01 -33.18
N CYS A 476 0.46 26.02 -34.50
CA CYS A 476 0.41 24.86 -35.37
C CYS A 476 1.42 23.78 -34.96
N ASP A 477 0.92 22.55 -34.91
CA ASP A 477 1.61 21.30 -34.58
C ASP A 477 2.33 20.70 -35.80
N TYR A 478 2.29 21.35 -36.96
CA TYR A 478 2.96 20.89 -38.17
C TYR A 478 4.49 21.08 -38.10
N GLU A 479 5.22 19.98 -38.29
CA GLU A 479 6.68 19.91 -38.21
C GLU A 479 7.36 20.28 -39.54
N CYS A 480 8.54 20.88 -39.45
CA CYS A 480 9.36 21.22 -40.62
C CYS A 480 9.96 19.94 -41.22
N PRO A 481 9.80 19.69 -42.54
CA PRO A 481 10.26 18.47 -43.20
C PRO A 481 11.78 18.40 -43.44
N ASP A 482 12.59 19.28 -42.81
CA ASP A 482 14.05 19.27 -43.01
C ASP A 482 14.70 18.26 -42.05
N ASP A 483 15.35 17.24 -42.62
CA ASP A 483 16.06 16.18 -41.89
C ASP A 483 17.11 16.71 -40.89
N LYS A 484 17.63 17.93 -41.09
CA LYS A 484 18.54 18.58 -40.14
C LYS A 484 17.91 18.81 -38.76
N HIS A 485 16.58 18.84 -38.67
CA HIS A 485 15.85 19.06 -37.43
C HIS A 485 15.41 17.76 -36.73
N HIS A 486 15.54 16.59 -37.37
CA HIS A 486 15.09 15.33 -36.79
C HIS A 486 15.92 14.83 -35.57
N ASN A 487 17.14 15.36 -35.36
CA ASN A 487 18.02 14.98 -34.24
C ASN A 487 18.34 16.14 -33.26
N SER A 488 17.83 17.35 -33.51
CA SER A 488 18.02 18.51 -32.63
C SER A 488 16.94 19.58 -32.89
N ASP A 489 16.26 20.04 -31.83
CA ASP A 489 15.24 21.09 -31.82
C ASP A 489 14.29 21.08 -33.04
N THR A 490 13.35 20.13 -33.08
CA THR A 490 12.26 20.07 -34.07
C THR A 490 11.63 21.45 -34.24
N LYS A 491 11.59 21.96 -35.47
CA LYS A 491 11.00 23.26 -35.79
C LYS A 491 9.56 23.07 -36.25
N PHE A 492 8.65 23.85 -35.69
CA PHE A 492 7.22 23.80 -35.97
C PHE A 492 6.76 25.04 -36.74
N CYS A 493 5.58 24.96 -37.34
CA CYS A 493 4.96 26.09 -38.01
C CYS A 493 4.59 27.20 -37.02
N GLU A 494 4.91 28.46 -37.31
CA GLU A 494 4.68 29.60 -36.38
C GLU A 494 3.29 30.22 -36.46
N LEU A 495 2.41 29.65 -37.30
CA LEU A 495 1.03 30.09 -37.45
C LEU A 495 0.14 29.46 -36.37
N GLN A 496 -1.11 29.94 -36.25
CA GLN A 496 -2.10 29.37 -35.34
C GLN A 496 -2.50 27.94 -35.74
N LEU A 497 -2.90 27.10 -34.77
CA LEU A 497 -3.21 25.67 -34.95
C LEU A 497 -4.11 25.34 -36.14
N PHE A 498 -5.14 26.15 -36.40
CA PHE A 498 -6.07 26.00 -37.52
C PHE A 498 -5.99 27.17 -38.51
N HIS A 499 -4.78 27.48 -38.97
CA HIS A 499 -4.57 28.53 -39.97
C HIS A 499 -4.96 28.07 -41.39
N ALA A 500 -5.35 29.02 -42.24
CA ALA A 500 -5.45 28.77 -43.67
C ALA A 500 -4.04 28.68 -44.29
N PRO A 501 -3.80 27.80 -45.28
CA PRO A 501 -2.53 27.73 -46.00
C PRO A 501 -2.11 29.09 -46.57
N LEU A 502 -0.88 29.52 -46.27
CA LEU A 502 -0.31 30.72 -46.90
C LEU A 502 0.13 30.42 -48.32
N ASN A 503 0.15 31.46 -49.18
CA ASN A 503 0.66 31.32 -50.54
C ASN A 503 2.20 31.19 -50.49
N PRO A 504 2.80 30.12 -51.04
CA PRO A 504 4.26 29.93 -51.05
C PRO A 504 5.03 31.05 -51.77
N SER A 505 4.36 31.80 -52.66
CA SER A 505 4.94 32.93 -53.39
C SER A 505 4.89 34.27 -52.61
N SER A 506 4.30 34.29 -51.42
CA SER A 506 4.21 35.48 -50.58
C SER A 506 5.44 35.64 -49.67
N SER A 507 5.75 36.88 -49.27
CA SER A 507 6.81 37.14 -48.28
C SER A 507 6.42 36.54 -46.92
N PRO A 508 7.34 35.89 -46.20
CA PRO A 508 7.06 35.35 -44.86
C PRO A 508 6.51 36.44 -43.94
N PRO A 509 5.58 36.13 -43.01
CA PRO A 509 4.94 37.10 -42.13
C PRO A 509 5.89 38.01 -41.33
N ILE A 510 7.12 37.54 -41.06
CA ILE A 510 8.15 38.25 -40.27
C ILE A 510 9.38 38.63 -41.15
N ASN A 511 9.28 38.54 -42.48
CA ASN A 511 10.42 38.71 -43.42
C ASN A 511 11.64 37.80 -43.11
N TYR A 512 11.39 36.70 -42.41
CA TYR A 512 12.38 35.73 -41.97
C TYR A 512 11.77 34.33 -42.05
N GLY A 513 12.55 33.34 -42.48
CA GLY A 513 12.08 31.98 -42.72
C GLY A 513 11.52 31.73 -44.14
N TYR A 514 10.76 30.65 -44.31
CA TYR A 514 10.10 30.29 -45.59
C TYR A 514 8.68 29.78 -45.39
N ILE A 515 7.89 29.79 -46.48
CA ILE A 515 6.55 29.20 -46.54
C ILE A 515 6.66 27.91 -47.36
N SER A 516 6.26 26.77 -46.78
CA SER A 516 6.23 25.47 -47.46
C SER A 516 5.14 25.42 -48.53
N LEU A 517 5.20 24.41 -49.41
CA LEU A 517 4.26 24.28 -50.53
C LEU A 517 2.79 24.10 -50.10
N ASP A 518 2.58 23.47 -48.95
CA ASP A 518 1.30 23.28 -48.26
C ASP A 518 0.90 24.47 -47.37
N GLY A 519 1.71 25.54 -47.35
CA GLY A 519 1.34 26.84 -46.80
C GLY A 519 1.66 27.05 -45.31
N HIS A 520 2.56 26.25 -44.73
CA HIS A 520 3.07 26.43 -43.37
C HIS A 520 4.28 27.36 -43.34
N HIS A 521 4.37 28.25 -42.35
CA HIS A 521 5.51 29.16 -42.17
C HIS A 521 6.50 28.63 -41.12
N PHE A 522 7.77 28.53 -41.49
CA PHE A 522 8.87 28.08 -40.62
C PHE A 522 9.97 29.12 -40.51
N ASN A 523 10.56 29.25 -39.32
CA ASN A 523 11.68 30.16 -39.02
C ASN A 523 13.07 29.53 -39.29
N CYS A 524 13.21 28.66 -40.29
CA CYS A 524 14.47 28.05 -40.71
C CYS A 524 14.75 28.25 -42.21
N GLU A 525 15.88 27.75 -42.72
CA GLU A 525 16.20 27.80 -44.16
C GLU A 525 15.36 26.80 -44.95
N ASN A 526 14.99 27.12 -46.20
CA ASN A 526 14.18 26.23 -47.04
C ASN A 526 15.01 25.04 -47.56
N PRO A 527 14.68 23.78 -47.21
CA PRO A 527 15.42 22.61 -47.68
C PRO A 527 15.28 22.35 -49.19
N ASN A 528 14.23 22.87 -49.84
CA ASN A 528 13.87 22.58 -51.23
C ASN A 528 14.17 23.73 -52.21
N ALA A 529 15.16 24.57 -51.92
CA ALA A 529 15.55 25.67 -52.81
C ALA A 529 16.22 25.14 -54.11
N ALA A 530 15.72 25.59 -55.28
CA ALA A 530 16.35 25.37 -56.57
C ALA A 530 17.43 26.44 -56.84
N PHE A 531 18.54 26.08 -57.46
CA PHE A 531 19.68 26.97 -57.68
C PHE A 531 20.00 27.18 -59.16
N HIS A 532 20.51 28.37 -59.48
CA HIS A 532 21.35 28.59 -60.66
C HIS A 532 22.81 28.54 -60.21
N ILE A 533 23.47 27.41 -60.46
CA ILE A 533 24.84 27.13 -60.04
C ILE A 533 25.79 27.52 -61.17
N ILE A 534 26.68 28.47 -60.88
CA ILE A 534 27.69 28.97 -61.81
C ILE A 534 29.05 28.48 -61.33
N LEU A 535 29.56 27.44 -61.99
CA LEU A 535 30.88 26.87 -61.74
C LEU A 535 31.93 27.71 -62.47
N VAL A 536 32.87 28.31 -61.74
CA VAL A 536 33.92 29.17 -62.29
C VAL A 536 35.27 28.53 -62.00
N LEU A 537 35.86 27.87 -62.99
CA LEU A 537 37.05 27.05 -62.82
C LEU A 537 38.28 27.70 -63.46
N ASP A 538 39.35 27.81 -62.68
CA ASP A 538 40.64 28.24 -63.16
C ASP A 538 41.29 27.15 -64.03
N ARG A 539 41.83 27.59 -65.17
CA ARG A 539 42.63 26.78 -66.09
C ARG A 539 43.91 27.49 -66.49
N SER A 540 44.43 28.34 -65.61
CA SER A 540 45.73 28.98 -65.70
C SER A 540 46.87 27.96 -65.80
N ALA A 541 48.08 28.42 -66.10
CA ALA A 541 49.22 27.53 -66.35
C ALA A 541 49.62 26.74 -65.09
N SER A 542 49.42 27.31 -63.90
CA SER A 542 49.66 26.64 -62.62
C SER A 542 48.74 25.42 -62.41
N MET A 543 47.55 25.42 -63.01
CA MET A 543 46.61 24.29 -63.01
C MET A 543 47.07 23.09 -63.86
N SER A 544 48.21 23.21 -64.57
CA SER A 544 48.85 22.08 -65.28
C SER A 544 49.74 21.22 -64.39
N MET A 545 50.04 21.66 -63.15
CA MET A 545 50.94 20.95 -62.24
C MET A 545 50.40 19.57 -61.85
N GLN A 546 51.32 18.61 -61.69
CA GLN A 546 51.03 17.21 -61.41
C GLN A 546 51.15 16.82 -59.93
N ASP A 547 51.33 17.81 -59.05
CA ASP A 547 51.40 17.62 -57.60
C ASP A 547 50.06 17.14 -57.02
N ILE A 548 48.95 17.49 -57.67
CA ILE A 548 47.62 17.02 -57.31
C ILE A 548 46.96 16.42 -58.55
N LYS A 549 46.38 15.24 -58.41
CA LYS A 549 45.86 14.42 -59.51
C LYS A 549 44.46 13.91 -59.17
N PRO A 550 43.67 13.55 -60.18
CA PRO A 550 42.44 12.79 -59.97
C PRO A 550 42.68 11.54 -59.09
N ILE A 551 41.71 11.20 -58.24
CA ILE A 551 41.78 10.04 -57.34
C ILE A 551 41.61 8.75 -58.15
N PRO A 552 42.56 7.80 -58.10
CA PRO A 552 42.46 6.52 -58.80
C PRO A 552 41.25 5.70 -58.34
N GLY A 553 40.60 5.01 -59.27
CA GLY A 553 39.44 4.13 -58.98
C GLY A 553 38.08 4.84 -58.99
N PHE A 554 38.04 6.15 -59.19
CA PHE A 554 36.79 6.89 -59.37
C PHE A 554 36.20 6.70 -60.78
N LEU A 555 34.87 6.78 -60.93
CA LEU A 555 34.14 6.39 -62.15
C LEU A 555 34.66 7.05 -63.44
N ILE A 556 35.13 8.29 -63.35
CA ILE A 556 35.59 9.11 -64.49
C ILE A 556 37.12 9.24 -64.56
N TYR A 557 37.84 8.49 -63.71
CA TYR A 557 39.29 8.57 -63.60
C TYR A 557 40.01 8.23 -64.91
N ASP A 558 39.56 7.18 -65.61
CA ASP A 558 40.18 6.75 -66.87
C ASP A 558 40.01 7.78 -67.99
N ASP A 559 38.94 8.58 -67.97
CA ASP A 559 38.73 9.67 -68.92
C ASP A 559 39.59 10.88 -68.59
N LEU A 560 39.72 11.24 -67.32
CA LEU A 560 40.59 12.31 -66.86
C LEU A 560 42.08 12.00 -67.08
N LYS A 561 42.52 10.77 -66.80
CA LYS A 561 43.93 10.36 -66.91
C LYS A 561 44.53 10.55 -68.30
N LYS A 562 43.72 10.50 -69.37
CA LYS A 562 44.16 10.60 -70.76
C LYS A 562 44.83 11.94 -71.10
N LYS A 563 44.27 13.05 -70.59
CA LYS A 563 44.71 14.43 -70.92
C LYS A 563 44.80 15.38 -69.72
N HIS A 564 44.19 15.02 -68.59
CA HIS A 564 44.01 15.87 -67.42
C HIS A 564 44.52 15.17 -66.15
N ASN A 565 45.67 14.50 -66.21
CA ASN A 565 46.29 13.86 -65.04
C ASN A 565 47.12 14.86 -64.21
N ASN A 566 46.47 15.93 -63.77
CA ASN A 566 47.05 17.11 -63.13
C ASN A 566 45.96 17.84 -62.30
N ARG A 567 46.30 19.01 -61.73
CA ARG A 567 45.42 19.84 -60.92
C ARG A 567 44.05 20.12 -61.56
N ILE A 568 44.01 20.43 -62.87
CA ILE A 568 42.73 20.68 -63.57
C ILE A 568 41.81 19.45 -63.55
N GLY A 569 42.37 18.24 -63.69
CA GLY A 569 41.59 17.02 -63.64
C GLY A 569 41.06 16.70 -62.25
N ALA A 570 41.80 17.05 -61.19
CA ALA A 570 41.31 16.93 -59.82
C ALA A 570 40.10 17.86 -59.59
N VAL A 571 40.14 19.08 -60.12
CA VAL A 571 39.00 20.01 -60.08
C VAL A 571 37.81 19.47 -60.88
N TYR A 572 38.01 18.96 -62.09
CA TYR A 572 36.94 18.36 -62.89
C TYR A 572 36.31 17.16 -62.19
N GLN A 573 37.12 16.34 -61.48
CA GLN A 573 36.60 15.25 -60.67
C GLN A 573 35.75 15.73 -59.50
N ALA A 574 36.19 16.77 -58.79
CA ALA A 574 35.43 17.35 -57.68
C ALA A 574 34.09 17.92 -58.16
N VAL A 575 34.09 18.65 -59.29
CA VAL A 575 32.89 19.17 -59.92
C VAL A 575 31.93 18.04 -60.30
N TYR A 576 32.41 16.97 -60.95
CA TYR A 576 31.58 15.83 -61.30
C TYR A 576 30.97 15.16 -60.06
N SER A 577 31.77 14.99 -59.00
CA SER A 577 31.31 14.37 -57.75
C SER A 577 30.24 15.21 -57.07
N PHE A 578 30.43 16.54 -57.03
CA PHE A 578 29.46 17.48 -56.51
C PHE A 578 28.14 17.42 -57.30
N MET A 579 28.23 17.38 -58.62
CA MET A 579 27.09 17.26 -59.52
C MET A 579 26.33 15.94 -59.35
N ASP A 580 27.03 14.81 -59.25
CA ASP A 580 26.42 13.49 -59.05
C ASP A 580 25.72 13.39 -57.68
N ALA A 581 26.34 13.91 -56.61
CA ALA A 581 25.74 13.99 -55.28
C ALA A 581 24.49 14.89 -55.26
N ARG A 582 24.55 16.04 -55.94
CA ARG A 582 23.41 16.98 -56.04
C ARG A 582 22.24 16.35 -56.80
N ARG A 583 22.50 15.62 -57.88
CA ARG A 583 21.48 14.86 -58.60
C ARG A 583 20.81 13.80 -57.73
N ASN A 584 21.60 13.03 -56.97
CA ASN A 584 21.09 11.93 -56.15
C ASN A 584 20.36 12.38 -54.86
N SER A 585 20.45 13.66 -54.49
CA SER A 585 19.81 14.23 -53.29
C SER A 585 18.45 14.89 -53.54
N ALA A 586 17.96 14.91 -54.78
CA ALA A 586 16.86 15.81 -55.14
C ALA A 586 15.45 15.15 -55.13
N GLN A 587 14.65 15.48 -54.11
CA GLN A 587 13.18 15.61 -54.23
C GLN A 587 12.80 17.05 -54.66
N ILE A 588 13.53 17.63 -55.64
CA ILE A 588 13.34 19.03 -56.03
C ILE A 588 12.30 19.10 -57.15
N THR A 589 11.24 19.90 -56.95
CA THR A 589 10.17 20.13 -57.94
C THR A 589 10.59 21.01 -59.13
N ILE A 590 11.64 21.83 -58.97
CA ILE A 590 12.25 22.68 -60.01
C ILE A 590 13.74 22.34 -60.13
N PRO A 591 14.23 21.79 -61.27
CA PRO A 591 15.62 21.34 -61.38
C PRO A 591 16.62 22.50 -61.30
N ASP A 592 17.80 22.25 -60.72
CA ASP A 592 18.93 23.19 -60.74
C ASP A 592 19.36 23.50 -62.18
N SER A 593 19.73 24.75 -62.46
CA SER A 593 20.38 25.16 -63.73
C SER A 593 21.87 25.33 -63.52
N ILE A 594 22.69 24.81 -64.43
CA ILE A 594 24.15 24.85 -64.34
C ILE A 594 24.73 25.69 -65.47
N SER A 595 25.67 26.55 -65.11
CA SER A 595 26.54 27.26 -66.04
C SER A 595 27.99 27.01 -65.66
N LEU A 596 28.86 26.81 -66.65
CA LEU A 596 30.30 26.58 -66.48
C LEU A 596 31.07 27.72 -67.13
N ILE A 597 31.98 28.30 -66.38
CA ILE A 597 32.98 29.25 -66.83
C ILE A 597 34.35 28.63 -66.63
N LEU A 598 35.15 28.54 -67.70
CA LEU A 598 36.56 28.19 -67.61
C LEU A 598 37.38 29.45 -67.94
N PHE A 599 38.29 29.86 -67.07
CA PHE A 599 39.02 31.11 -67.24
C PHE A 599 40.55 30.97 -67.16
N ASN A 600 41.24 31.82 -67.91
CA ASN A 600 42.69 32.05 -67.87
C ASN A 600 42.93 33.57 -68.02
N ASN A 601 43.67 34.03 -69.04
CA ASN A 601 43.64 35.43 -69.51
C ASN A 601 42.25 35.95 -69.88
N TRP A 602 41.33 35.07 -70.29
CA TRP A 602 39.95 35.39 -70.66
C TRP A 602 38.99 34.31 -70.14
N ALA A 603 37.71 34.66 -70.00
CA ALA A 603 36.65 33.75 -69.56
C ALA A 603 35.89 33.14 -70.74
N SER A 604 35.76 31.81 -70.75
CA SER A 604 34.97 31.03 -71.71
C SER A 604 33.74 30.43 -71.03
N VAL A 605 32.62 30.30 -71.74
CA VAL A 605 31.40 29.67 -71.21
C VAL A 605 31.05 28.45 -72.07
N PRO A 606 31.66 27.30 -71.80
CA PRO A 606 31.41 26.10 -72.58
C PRO A 606 30.06 25.41 -72.26
N PHE A 607 29.45 25.74 -71.12
CA PHE A 607 28.15 25.21 -70.71
C PHE A 607 27.33 26.35 -70.12
N GLU A 608 26.15 26.62 -70.67
CA GLU A 608 25.34 27.80 -70.30
C GLU A 608 23.90 27.38 -70.00
N TYR A 609 23.48 27.63 -68.76
CA TYR A 609 22.11 27.48 -68.26
C TYR A 609 21.39 26.19 -68.73
N GLN A 610 21.98 25.03 -68.47
CA GLN A 610 21.35 23.74 -68.78
C GLN A 610 21.06 22.94 -67.51
N ASP A 611 20.16 21.97 -67.58
CA ASP A 611 19.81 21.13 -66.44
C ASP A 611 20.89 20.07 -66.12
N LEU A 612 20.76 19.44 -64.95
CA LEU A 612 21.68 18.44 -64.42
C LEU A 612 21.29 16.99 -64.79
N THR A 613 20.54 16.77 -65.88
CA THR A 613 19.98 15.45 -66.19
C THR A 613 21.07 14.39 -66.42
N ASP A 614 22.18 14.76 -67.07
CA ASP A 614 23.35 13.89 -67.26
C ASP A 614 24.68 14.64 -66.98
N PRO A 615 25.31 14.42 -65.79
CA PRO A 615 26.59 15.01 -65.44
C PRO A 615 27.73 14.70 -66.43
N LYS A 616 27.61 13.65 -67.26
CA LYS A 616 28.62 13.34 -68.28
C LYS A 616 28.67 14.38 -69.40
N VAL A 617 27.57 15.08 -69.69
CA VAL A 617 27.55 16.15 -70.69
C VAL A 617 28.44 17.31 -70.24
N LEU A 618 28.31 17.72 -68.97
CA LEU A 618 29.17 18.74 -68.36
C LEU A 618 30.63 18.27 -68.34
N LEU A 619 30.90 17.02 -67.97
CA LEU A 619 32.25 16.45 -68.00
C LEU A 619 32.87 16.49 -69.40
N ASN A 620 32.15 16.02 -70.42
CA ASN A 620 32.64 16.02 -71.80
C ASN A 620 32.97 17.44 -72.30
N SER A 621 32.19 18.43 -71.84
CA SER A 621 32.46 19.85 -72.09
C SER A 621 33.76 20.30 -71.41
N MET A 622 33.98 19.95 -70.14
CA MET A 622 35.23 20.26 -69.41
C MET A 622 36.46 19.61 -70.05
N LEU A 623 36.35 18.34 -70.49
CA LEU A 623 37.47 17.57 -71.04
C LEU A 623 38.08 18.15 -72.33
N GLN A 624 37.39 19.07 -73.03
CA GLN A 624 37.92 19.75 -74.22
C GLN A 624 38.98 20.82 -73.90
N TYR A 625 39.14 21.19 -72.64
CA TYR A 625 39.90 22.37 -72.23
C TYR A 625 41.03 21.99 -71.26
N GLU A 626 42.28 22.19 -71.71
CA GLU A 626 43.51 21.95 -70.94
C GLU A 626 43.99 23.22 -70.19
N ALA A 627 45.08 23.17 -69.42
CA ALA A 627 45.64 24.39 -68.84
C ALA A 627 46.19 25.35 -69.91
N TRP A 628 46.16 26.66 -69.66
CA TRP A 628 46.66 27.69 -70.59
C TRP A 628 47.25 28.88 -69.83
N LEU A 629 48.05 29.70 -70.51
CA LEU A 629 48.73 30.85 -69.89
C LEU A 629 47.77 31.91 -69.34
N GLY A 630 48.15 32.46 -68.18
CA GLY A 630 47.52 33.61 -67.52
C GLY A 630 46.29 33.30 -66.66
N THR A 631 45.90 34.27 -65.83
CA THR A 631 44.75 34.19 -64.92
C THR A 631 44.16 35.60 -64.76
N ASN A 632 42.83 35.71 -64.77
CA ASN A 632 42.12 36.98 -64.73
C ASN A 632 40.76 36.82 -64.05
N TYR A 633 40.72 37.10 -62.74
CA TYR A 633 39.51 37.00 -61.93
C TYR A 633 38.46 38.05 -62.31
N ASP A 634 38.86 39.25 -62.75
CA ASP A 634 37.93 40.29 -63.20
C ASP A 634 37.10 39.80 -64.39
N SER A 635 37.74 39.15 -65.37
CA SER A 635 37.06 38.58 -66.54
C SER A 635 36.08 37.48 -66.15
N ALA A 636 36.49 36.59 -65.24
CA ALA A 636 35.67 35.48 -64.76
C ALA A 636 34.42 35.95 -63.99
N ILE A 637 34.57 36.87 -63.03
CA ILE A 637 33.46 37.40 -62.24
C ILE A 637 32.53 38.29 -63.08
N THR A 638 33.07 39.10 -64.00
CA THR A 638 32.25 39.89 -64.93
C THR A 638 31.39 38.98 -65.79
N LYS A 639 31.95 37.86 -66.28
CA LYS A 639 31.21 36.91 -67.09
C LYS A 639 30.14 36.18 -66.27
N ALA A 640 30.43 35.81 -65.02
CA ALA A 640 29.43 35.25 -64.10
C ALA A 640 28.26 36.22 -63.88
N GLY A 641 28.54 37.52 -63.67
CA GLY A 641 27.49 38.54 -63.57
C GLY A 641 26.62 38.65 -64.82
N SER A 642 27.25 38.62 -66.00
CA SER A 642 26.52 38.63 -67.27
C SER A 642 25.60 37.41 -67.45
N LEU A 643 26.02 36.22 -66.98
CA LEU A 643 25.20 35.01 -67.04
C LEU A 643 24.02 35.08 -66.08
N ILE A 644 24.21 35.61 -64.87
CA ILE A 644 23.11 35.86 -63.93
C ILE A 644 22.11 36.85 -64.53
N GLU A 645 22.58 37.92 -65.18
CA GLU A 645 21.70 38.90 -65.80
C GLU A 645 20.90 38.31 -66.96
N ALA A 646 21.55 37.53 -67.84
CA ALA A 646 20.92 36.92 -69.00
C ALA A 646 19.88 35.86 -68.62
N HIS A 647 20.11 35.10 -67.55
CA HIS A 647 19.28 33.97 -67.13
C HIS A 647 18.72 34.14 -65.72
N PHE A 648 18.33 35.37 -65.36
CA PHE A 648 17.76 35.65 -64.05
C PHE A 648 16.39 34.96 -63.90
N ASP A 649 16.28 34.07 -62.92
CA ASP A 649 15.03 33.39 -62.56
C ASP A 649 14.70 33.69 -61.09
N SER A 650 13.56 34.34 -60.84
CA SER A 650 13.13 34.69 -59.47
C SER A 650 12.77 33.48 -58.63
N LYS A 651 12.63 32.29 -59.23
CA LYS A 651 12.38 31.03 -58.53
C LYS A 651 13.66 30.29 -58.14
N LYS A 652 14.82 30.76 -58.59
CA LYS A 652 16.12 30.14 -58.29
C LYS A 652 17.06 31.10 -57.57
N THR A 653 17.83 30.57 -56.65
CA THR A 653 18.90 31.32 -55.98
C THR A 653 20.19 31.21 -56.79
N ASN A 654 20.86 32.34 -57.04
CA ASN A 654 22.13 32.36 -57.78
C ASN A 654 23.29 32.00 -56.86
N VAL A 655 24.12 31.04 -57.28
CA VAL A 655 25.30 30.59 -56.54
C VAL A 655 26.50 30.57 -57.49
N ILE A 656 27.61 31.19 -57.09
CA ILE A 656 28.89 31.09 -57.79
C ILE A 656 29.82 30.20 -56.96
N ILE A 657 30.34 29.14 -57.59
CA ILE A 657 31.38 28.29 -57.02
C ILE A 657 32.67 28.58 -57.79
N PHE A 658 33.57 29.33 -57.15
CA PHE A 658 34.81 29.81 -57.73
C PHE A 658 35.97 28.92 -57.27
N LEU A 659 36.58 28.20 -58.20
CA LEU A 659 37.63 27.22 -57.97
C LEU A 659 38.93 27.69 -58.62
N SER A 660 39.89 28.15 -57.81
CA SER A 660 41.16 28.69 -58.27
C SER A 660 42.28 28.48 -57.26
N ASP A 661 43.52 28.36 -57.73
CA ASP A 661 44.70 28.16 -56.89
C ASP A 661 45.28 29.45 -56.26
N GLY A 662 44.69 30.61 -56.58
CA GLY A 662 44.93 31.86 -55.86
C GLY A 662 45.87 32.86 -56.54
N GLU A 663 46.34 32.59 -57.76
CA GLU A 663 47.41 33.34 -58.43
C GLU A 663 46.98 34.69 -59.07
N CYS A 664 45.89 35.30 -58.61
CA CYS A 664 45.37 36.59 -59.13
C CYS A 664 44.80 37.49 -58.01
N TYR A 665 44.79 38.80 -58.25
CA TYR A 665 44.15 39.77 -57.37
C TYR A 665 42.63 39.62 -57.31
N ILE A 666 42.05 39.92 -56.16
CA ILE A 666 40.61 39.85 -55.92
C ILE A 666 39.90 40.99 -56.68
N PRO A 667 38.90 40.70 -57.53
CA PRO A 667 38.18 41.71 -58.33
C PRO A 667 37.07 42.40 -57.50
N THR A 668 37.47 43.18 -56.49
CA THR A 668 36.57 43.76 -55.47
C THR A 668 35.43 44.59 -56.08
N ASN A 669 35.69 45.38 -57.13
CA ASN A 669 34.69 46.24 -57.73
C ASN A 669 33.58 45.45 -58.43
N GLN A 670 33.95 44.39 -59.15
CA GLN A 670 33.06 43.51 -59.89
C GLN A 670 32.24 42.65 -58.93
N LEU A 671 32.87 42.18 -57.84
CA LEU A 671 32.17 41.48 -56.75
C LEU A 671 31.15 42.38 -56.04
N HIS A 672 31.48 43.64 -55.77
CA HIS A 672 30.50 44.58 -55.23
C HIS A 672 29.36 44.87 -56.22
N ALA A 673 29.67 45.02 -57.51
CA ALA A 673 28.67 45.28 -58.54
C ALA A 673 27.68 44.11 -58.66
N ILE A 674 28.16 42.88 -58.81
CA ILE A 674 27.31 41.68 -58.97
C ILE A 674 26.47 41.42 -57.72
N CYS A 675 27.01 41.59 -56.51
CA CYS A 675 26.26 41.46 -55.27
C CYS A 675 25.17 42.53 -55.13
N LYS A 676 25.49 43.79 -55.48
CA LYS A 676 24.52 44.91 -55.43
C LYS A 676 23.37 44.67 -56.41
N GLN A 677 23.66 44.28 -57.65
CA GLN A 677 22.64 44.00 -58.67
C GLN A 677 21.69 42.87 -58.26
N ASN A 678 22.23 41.78 -57.69
CA ASN A 678 21.42 40.67 -57.20
C ASN A 678 20.51 41.10 -56.03
N LYS A 679 21.06 41.89 -55.09
CA LYS A 679 20.30 42.47 -53.98
C LYS A 679 19.15 43.37 -54.45
N GLU A 680 19.38 44.20 -55.47
CA GLU A 680 18.34 45.07 -56.07
C GLU A 680 17.21 44.27 -56.74
N LYS A 681 17.50 43.05 -57.23
CA LYS A 681 16.51 42.13 -57.79
C LYS A 681 15.82 41.22 -56.74
N GLY A 682 16.11 41.42 -55.45
CA GLY A 682 15.48 40.66 -54.36
C GLY A 682 15.96 39.21 -54.22
N SER A 683 17.07 38.83 -54.86
CA SER A 683 17.67 37.49 -54.74
C SER A 683 19.13 37.61 -54.30
N PRO A 684 19.51 37.17 -53.09
CA PRO A 684 20.90 37.26 -52.64
C PRO A 684 21.81 36.33 -53.46
N LEU A 685 23.02 36.80 -53.77
CA LEU A 685 24.06 36.02 -54.44
C LEU A 685 24.95 35.33 -53.41
N TYR A 686 25.14 34.02 -53.55
CA TYR A 686 26.11 33.27 -52.75
C TYR A 686 27.39 33.04 -53.55
N LEU A 687 28.54 33.35 -52.94
CA LEU A 687 29.85 33.12 -53.54
C LEU A 687 30.66 32.17 -52.65
N TYR A 688 31.00 31.01 -53.19
CA TYR A 688 31.88 30.04 -52.57
C TYR A 688 33.22 30.06 -53.29
N THR A 689 34.24 30.60 -52.64
CA THR A 689 35.62 30.51 -53.13
C THR A 689 36.28 29.30 -52.49
N LEU A 690 36.64 28.31 -53.30
CA LEU A 690 37.28 27.09 -52.85
C LEU A 690 38.72 27.09 -53.36
N PRO A 691 39.74 27.08 -52.48
CA PRO A 691 41.06 26.69 -52.90
C PRO A 691 40.98 25.18 -53.21
N PRO A 692 41.21 24.75 -54.46
CA PRO A 692 41.11 23.33 -54.79
C PRO A 692 42.21 22.51 -54.10
N PHE A 693 43.21 23.17 -53.50
CA PHE A 693 44.42 22.56 -52.95
C PHE A 693 44.77 23.16 -51.58
N PRO A 694 45.24 22.36 -50.60
CA PRO A 694 45.77 22.89 -49.35
C PRO A 694 47.08 23.64 -49.62
N GLN A 695 47.09 24.96 -49.48
CA GLN A 695 48.31 25.75 -49.50
C GLN A 695 49.14 25.47 -48.23
N GLN A 696 50.35 24.92 -48.36
CA GLN A 696 51.42 25.22 -47.40
C GLN A 696 51.91 26.65 -47.67
N VAL A 697 51.20 27.64 -47.10
CA VAL A 697 51.74 29.00 -46.99
C VAL A 697 52.48 29.06 -45.65
N THR A 698 53.80 28.97 -45.71
CA THR A 698 54.65 29.59 -44.67
C THR A 698 54.47 31.10 -44.83
N LEU A 699 53.71 31.71 -43.93
CA LEU A 699 53.68 33.15 -43.76
C LEU A 699 55.05 33.61 -43.24
N SER A 700 55.70 34.51 -43.97
CA SER A 700 56.64 35.50 -43.43
C SER A 700 56.05 36.88 -43.60
#